data_AF-A0A9R0XA83-F1
#
_entry.id   AF-A0A9R0XA83-F1
#
_cell.length_a   1.000
_cell.length_b   1.000
_cell.length_c   1.000
_cell.angle_alpha   90.00
_cell.angle_beta   90.00
_cell.angle_gamma   90.00
#
_symmetry.space_group_name_H-M   'P 1'
#
loop_
_entity.id
_entity.type
_entity.pdbx_description
1 polymer ?
#
loop_
_entity_poly.entity_id
_entity_poly.type
_entity_poly.pdbx_seq_one_letter_code
_entity_poly.pdbx_strand_id
1 'polypeptide(L)'
;MVHHISDEAADEPSITTQTPPNDPSQAPLVYKVGYPPPKNLATEFTETLRETFFHDNPLRQYKGQSGPRRFMMGLEFLFPIFGWGRDYSLNKFKGDLIAGLTIASLCIPQDIGYSKLANLDPQYGLSSFIPPLIYAAMGSSRDIAIGPVAVVSLLIGSLLQAEVDHVKNKEEYMRLAFTATFFAGITQAALGFLRLGFLIEFLSHAAIVGFMGGAAITIALQQLKYVLGIANFTRKTDIVSVMESVWRSVHHGWNWQTIVIGVSFLVFLLFAKYIGKKKRKLFWVPAIAPIISVILATFFVYITRADKQGVQIVKHIEQGINPSSVHKIYFTGPFVAKGFKIGVVCGIVGLTEAVAIGRTFAAMKDYQLDGNKEMVALGTMNIVGSMTSCYVTTGSFSRSAVNFMAGCKTPVSNVVMSVVVLLTLLVITPLFKYTPNAILGSIIISAVIGLVDYEAAILIWKVDKLDFIACMGAFFGVVFVSVEIGLLIAVAISFAKILLQVTRPRTALLGNLPGTTIYRNISQYPEAKLTPGVVIVRVDSAIYFSNSNYVRERILRWLTDEEDRAKAVGLPKISFLIVEMSPVIDIDTSGIHALEDLYKNLQKRDMQLILSNPGSVVIEKLQASKLTEHIGSSNIFLAVSDAVRFCTTKSMQEP
;
A
#
# COMPACT_ATOMS: atom_id res chain seq x y z
N MET A 1 -11.55 23.02 26.76
CA MET A 1 -12.01 24.42 26.76
C MET A 1 -12.61 24.69 25.39
N VAL A 2 -13.91 24.92 25.39
CA VAL A 2 -14.75 25.17 24.22
C VAL A 2 -14.33 26.52 23.61
N HIS A 3 -13.91 26.52 22.35
CA HIS A 3 -13.63 27.77 21.63
C HIS A 3 -14.80 28.13 20.73
N HIS A 4 -15.38 29.29 21.05
CA HIS A 4 -16.36 30.05 20.30
C HIS A 4 -15.97 30.20 18.82
N ILE A 5 -16.94 29.94 17.93
CA ILE A 5 -16.96 30.44 16.56
C ILE A 5 -18.02 31.55 16.56
N SER A 6 -17.57 32.76 16.26
CA SER A 6 -18.36 33.97 16.09
C SER A 6 -19.02 34.00 14.71
N ASP A 7 -20.25 34.49 14.70
CA ASP A 7 -21.17 34.65 13.58
C ASP A 7 -20.59 35.47 12.41
N GLU A 8 -20.73 34.93 11.20
CA GLU A 8 -20.74 35.69 9.94
C GLU A 8 -22.06 35.41 9.24
N ALA A 9 -22.82 36.47 9.02
CA ALA A 9 -24.20 36.48 8.55
C ALA A 9 -24.37 35.84 7.17
N ALA A 10 -25.32 34.91 7.07
CA ALA A 10 -25.89 34.43 5.82
C ALA A 10 -27.39 34.74 5.83
N ASP A 11 -27.85 35.43 4.79
CA ASP A 11 -29.27 35.74 4.53
C ASP A 11 -30.13 34.46 4.54
N GLU A 12 -31.04 34.35 5.50
CA GLU A 12 -32.11 33.36 5.51
C GLU A 12 -33.30 33.87 4.66
N PRO A 13 -33.81 33.09 3.68
CA PRO A 13 -35.16 33.31 3.19
C PRO A 13 -36.13 32.74 4.23
N SER A 14 -36.97 33.61 4.80
CA SER A 14 -38.02 33.28 5.76
C SER A 14 -38.92 32.15 5.25
N ILE A 15 -38.80 30.96 5.85
CA ILE A 15 -39.76 29.87 5.66
C ILE A 15 -40.90 30.09 6.64
N THR A 16 -41.97 30.73 6.16
CA THR A 16 -43.24 30.84 6.87
C THR A 16 -43.79 29.43 7.12
N THR A 17 -43.88 29.04 8.39
CA THR A 17 -44.44 27.77 8.84
C THR A 17 -45.96 27.80 8.65
N GLN A 18 -46.44 27.31 7.50
CA GLN A 18 -47.85 26.95 7.33
C GLN A 18 -47.99 25.45 7.60
N THR A 19 -48.60 25.11 8.73
CA THR A 19 -49.18 23.79 8.98
C THR A 19 -50.18 23.45 7.87
N PRO A 20 -50.08 22.30 7.18
CA PRO A 20 -51.10 21.90 6.22
C PRO A 20 -52.34 21.37 6.96
N PRO A 21 -53.56 21.63 6.46
CA PRO A 21 -54.76 21.01 6.98
C PRO A 21 -54.80 19.53 6.57
N ASN A 22 -55.12 18.67 7.52
CA ASN A 22 -55.45 17.25 7.28
C ASN A 22 -56.73 17.17 6.45
N ASP A 23 -56.60 17.00 5.14
CA ASP A 23 -57.69 16.63 4.24
C ASP A 23 -57.49 15.18 3.74
N PRO A 24 -58.40 14.22 4.01
CA PRO A 24 -58.24 12.82 3.62
C PRO A 24 -58.31 12.56 2.10
N SER A 25 -58.55 13.60 1.28
CA SER A 25 -58.71 13.51 -0.18
C SER A 25 -57.45 13.77 -1.01
N GLN A 26 -56.32 14.14 -0.41
CA GLN A 26 -55.11 14.42 -1.19
C GLN A 26 -54.41 13.12 -1.62
N ALA A 27 -54.47 12.82 -2.92
CA ALA A 27 -53.56 11.85 -3.53
C ALA A 27 -52.11 12.23 -3.15
N PRO A 28 -51.28 11.27 -2.71
CA PRO A 28 -49.93 11.61 -2.26
C PRO A 28 -49.16 12.27 -3.40
N LEU A 29 -48.46 13.36 -3.09
CA LEU A 29 -47.61 14.08 -4.02
C LEU A 29 -46.54 13.14 -4.59
N VAL A 30 -46.71 12.71 -5.85
CA VAL A 30 -45.71 11.93 -6.60
C VAL A 30 -44.72 12.90 -7.22
N TYR A 31 -43.52 12.99 -6.65
CA TYR A 31 -42.44 13.81 -7.19
C TYR A 31 -41.77 13.11 -8.38
N LYS A 32 -41.56 13.85 -9.48
CA LYS A 32 -40.80 13.38 -10.64
C LYS A 32 -39.30 13.49 -10.37
N VAL A 33 -38.51 12.63 -11.00
CA VAL A 33 -37.05 12.71 -10.99
C VAL A 33 -36.63 14.03 -11.63
N GLY A 34 -35.86 14.84 -10.89
CA GLY A 34 -35.34 16.12 -11.36
C GLY A 34 -34.10 15.95 -12.25
N TYR A 35 -33.94 16.84 -13.22
CA TYR A 35 -32.76 16.86 -14.10
C TYR A 35 -31.75 17.89 -13.57
N PRO A 36 -30.45 17.55 -13.51
CA PRO A 36 -29.42 18.51 -13.14
C PRO A 36 -29.32 19.63 -14.18
N PRO A 37 -28.92 20.86 -13.78
CA PRO A 37 -28.69 21.94 -14.73
C PRO A 37 -27.50 21.61 -15.65
N PRO A 38 -27.53 22.01 -16.93
CA PRO A 38 -26.47 21.71 -17.88
C PRO A 38 -25.14 22.35 -17.45
N LYS A 39 -24.07 21.55 -17.40
CA LYS A 39 -22.70 22.03 -17.15
C LYS A 39 -21.93 22.15 -18.47
N ASN A 40 -20.92 23.02 -18.52
CA ASN A 40 -20.00 23.10 -19.66
C ASN A 40 -18.99 21.92 -19.63
N LEU A 41 -18.67 21.34 -20.79
CA LEU A 41 -17.71 20.23 -20.91
C LEU A 41 -16.32 20.55 -20.34
N ALA A 42 -15.85 21.80 -20.53
CA ALA A 42 -14.56 22.24 -20.00
C ALA A 42 -14.56 22.27 -18.47
N THR A 43 -15.67 22.68 -17.84
CA THR A 43 -15.80 22.67 -16.38
C THR A 43 -15.87 21.24 -15.84
N GLU A 44 -16.58 20.34 -16.49
CA GLU A 44 -16.69 18.93 -16.09
C GLU A 44 -15.35 18.19 -16.18
N PHE A 45 -14.62 18.36 -17.30
CA PHE A 45 -13.29 17.76 -17.47
C PHE A 45 -12.29 18.29 -16.44
N THR A 46 -12.32 19.60 -16.17
CA THR A 46 -11.43 20.23 -15.18
C THR A 46 -11.78 19.77 -13.76
N GLU A 47 -13.07 19.65 -13.41
CA GLU A 47 -13.53 19.10 -12.13
C GLU A 47 -13.05 17.65 -11.96
N THR A 48 -13.23 16.80 -12.98
CA THR A 48 -12.85 15.38 -12.95
C THR A 48 -11.33 15.18 -12.78
N LEU A 49 -10.52 15.89 -13.57
CA LEU A 49 -9.06 15.84 -13.42
C LEU A 49 -8.60 16.35 -12.06
N ARG A 50 -9.25 17.42 -11.56
CA ARG A 50 -8.93 17.99 -10.26
C ARG A 50 -9.30 17.03 -9.13
N GLU A 51 -10.44 16.36 -9.18
CA GLU A 51 -10.79 15.35 -8.17
C GLU A 51 -9.88 14.14 -8.24
N THR A 52 -9.54 13.67 -9.44
CA THR A 52 -8.71 12.46 -9.62
C THR A 52 -7.27 12.66 -9.16
N PHE A 53 -6.62 13.77 -9.52
CA PHE A 53 -5.20 14.03 -9.20
C PHE A 53 -4.99 14.95 -7.97
N PHE A 54 -6.04 15.63 -7.52
CA PHE A 54 -6.02 16.62 -6.44
C PHE A 54 -7.23 16.48 -5.49
N HIS A 55 -7.64 15.23 -5.21
CA HIS A 55 -8.70 14.87 -4.24
C HIS A 55 -8.53 15.63 -2.92
N ASP A 56 -7.32 15.60 -2.36
CA ASP A 56 -6.90 16.48 -1.28
C ASP A 56 -6.27 17.69 -1.94
N ASN A 57 -7.00 18.80 -2.04
CA ASN A 57 -6.43 20.03 -2.53
C ASN A 57 -5.48 20.57 -1.43
N PRO A 58 -4.15 20.35 -1.50
CA PRO A 58 -3.28 20.69 -0.38
C PRO A 58 -3.30 22.22 -0.17
N LEU A 59 -3.56 22.96 -1.25
CA LEU A 59 -3.71 24.40 -1.32
C LEU A 59 -4.98 24.95 -0.64
N ARG A 60 -5.95 24.11 -0.26
CA ARG A 60 -7.13 24.54 0.51
C ARG A 60 -6.72 25.09 1.88
N GLN A 61 -5.70 24.48 2.51
CA GLN A 61 -5.12 24.97 3.76
C GLN A 61 -4.37 26.30 3.61
N TYR A 62 -3.96 26.64 2.38
CA TYR A 62 -3.20 27.87 2.06
C TYR A 62 -4.12 29.05 1.75
N LYS A 63 -5.38 28.78 1.36
CA LYS A 63 -6.37 29.80 1.02
C LYS A 63 -6.75 30.58 2.29
N GLY A 64 -6.57 31.91 2.26
CA GLY A 64 -6.85 32.80 3.41
C GLY A 64 -5.68 33.03 4.38
N GLN A 65 -4.52 32.39 4.20
CA GLN A 65 -3.36 32.60 5.08
C GLN A 65 -2.40 33.70 4.59
N SER A 66 -1.72 34.39 5.51
CA SER A 66 -0.71 35.43 5.23
C SER A 66 0.47 34.89 4.41
N GLY A 67 1.07 35.71 3.54
CA GLY A 67 2.24 35.37 2.69
C GLY A 67 3.34 34.53 3.35
N PRO A 68 3.91 34.91 4.53
CA PRO A 68 4.96 34.13 5.19
C PRO A 68 4.48 32.75 5.67
N ARG A 69 3.21 32.64 6.09
CA ARG A 69 2.63 31.37 6.53
C ARG A 69 2.39 30.40 5.37
N ARG A 70 2.04 30.92 4.18
CA ARG A 70 1.97 30.12 2.94
C ARG A 70 3.33 29.56 2.54
N PHE A 71 4.38 30.37 2.63
CA PHE A 71 5.75 29.91 2.38
C PHE A 71 6.16 28.81 3.37
N MET A 72 5.88 28.99 4.66
CA MET A 72 6.19 27.99 5.69
C MET A 72 5.42 26.68 5.47
N MET A 73 4.14 26.74 5.11
CA MET A 73 3.37 25.54 4.78
C MET A 73 3.92 24.83 3.54
N GLY A 74 4.38 25.59 2.54
CA GLY A 74 5.02 25.02 1.34
C GLY A 74 6.32 24.29 1.68
N LEU A 75 7.11 24.86 2.59
CA LEU A 75 8.27 24.19 3.16
C LEU A 75 7.90 22.95 3.98
N GLU A 76 6.86 22.98 4.82
CA GLU A 76 6.37 21.82 5.58
C GLU A 76 5.85 20.70 4.67
N PHE A 77 5.30 21.05 3.50
CA PHE A 77 4.85 20.08 2.50
C PHE A 77 6.03 19.32 1.85
N LEU A 78 7.11 20.03 1.51
CA LEU A 78 8.31 19.44 0.90
C LEU A 78 9.26 18.80 1.92
N PHE A 79 9.32 19.38 3.12
CA PHE A 79 10.20 19.00 4.22
C PHE A 79 9.36 18.80 5.48
N PRO A 80 8.79 17.59 5.68
CA PRO A 80 7.98 17.27 6.84
C PRO A 80 8.68 17.51 8.19
N ILE A 81 10.02 17.60 8.19
CA ILE A 81 10.85 17.95 9.36
C ILE A 81 10.41 19.24 10.05
N PHE A 82 9.93 20.25 9.31
CA PHE A 82 9.45 21.48 9.92
C PHE A 82 8.12 21.30 10.67
N GLY A 83 7.33 20.30 10.30
CA GLY A 83 6.11 19.92 11.01
C GLY A 83 6.42 19.12 12.27
N TRP A 84 7.00 17.93 12.12
CA TRP A 84 7.21 17.02 13.25
C TRP A 84 8.32 17.48 14.21
N GLY A 85 9.27 18.30 13.74
CA GLY A 85 10.38 18.83 14.55
C GLY A 85 9.92 19.78 15.66
N ARG A 86 8.79 20.49 15.47
CA ARG A 86 8.21 21.39 16.48
C ARG A 86 7.66 20.64 17.70
N ASP A 87 7.05 19.48 17.46
CA ASP A 87 6.48 18.63 18.51
C ASP A 87 7.49 17.58 19.02
N TYR A 88 8.78 17.80 18.78
CA TYR A 88 9.82 16.87 19.16
C TYR A 88 10.23 17.04 20.62
N SER A 89 10.18 15.95 21.38
CA SER A 89 10.46 15.97 22.82
C SER A 89 11.64 15.06 23.17
N LEU A 90 12.26 15.30 24.33
CA LEU A 90 13.36 14.47 24.84
C LEU A 90 12.96 12.99 25.02
N ASN A 91 11.68 12.72 25.28
CA ASN A 91 11.15 11.35 25.36
C ASN A 91 11.05 10.65 24.00
N LYS A 92 10.96 11.39 22.90
CA LYS A 92 11.10 10.83 21.54
C LYS A 92 12.57 10.59 21.21
N PHE A 93 13.42 11.55 21.54
CA PHE A 93 14.88 11.45 21.34
C PHE A 93 15.50 10.21 22.01
N LYS A 94 15.12 9.87 23.25
CA LYS A 94 15.64 8.65 23.90
C LYS A 94 15.36 7.37 23.10
N GLY A 95 14.16 7.25 22.52
CA GLY A 95 13.78 6.10 21.68
C GLY A 95 14.54 6.10 20.36
N ASP A 96 14.57 7.25 19.68
CA ASP A 96 15.23 7.40 18.39
C ASP A 96 16.76 7.26 18.48
N LEU A 97 17.37 7.64 19.61
CA LEU A 97 18.79 7.45 19.91
C LEU A 97 19.14 5.96 20.05
N ILE A 98 18.38 5.22 20.86
CA ILE A 98 18.60 3.78 21.05
C ILE A 98 18.37 3.03 19.73
N ALA A 99 17.32 3.39 19.00
CA ALA A 99 17.03 2.79 17.71
C ALA A 99 18.14 3.09 16.68
N GLY A 100 18.56 4.35 16.54
CA GLY A 100 19.61 4.74 15.61
C GLY A 100 20.97 4.11 15.91
N LEU A 101 21.36 4.02 17.19
CA LEU A 101 22.58 3.31 17.61
C LEU A 101 22.51 1.81 17.29
N THR A 102 21.35 1.19 17.53
CA THR A 102 21.13 -0.22 17.21
C THR A 102 21.24 -0.48 15.71
N ILE A 103 20.55 0.33 14.90
CA ILE A 103 20.57 0.18 13.44
C ILE A 103 21.98 0.42 12.90
N ALA A 104 22.71 1.44 13.39
CA ALA A 104 24.07 1.71 12.94
C ALA A 104 25.00 0.50 13.07
N SER A 105 24.87 -0.26 14.16
CA SER A 105 25.65 -1.50 14.38
C SER A 105 25.37 -2.59 13.35
N LEU A 106 24.15 -2.61 12.78
CA LEU A 106 23.73 -3.53 11.73
C LEU A 106 24.06 -3.02 10.33
N CYS A 107 23.96 -1.71 10.10
CA CYS A 107 24.21 -1.08 8.80
C CYS A 107 25.62 -1.33 8.32
N ILE A 108 26.63 -1.04 9.15
CA ILE A 108 28.05 -1.13 8.75
C ILE A 108 28.40 -2.49 8.08
N PRO A 109 28.20 -3.65 8.74
CA PRO A 109 28.51 -4.94 8.15
C PRO A 109 27.61 -5.31 6.97
N GLN A 110 26.34 -4.89 6.98
CA GLN A 110 25.42 -5.14 5.88
C GLN A 110 25.81 -4.34 4.63
N ASP A 111 26.16 -3.06 4.78
CA ASP A 111 26.55 -2.17 3.69
C ASP A 111 27.83 -2.70 3.01
N ILE A 112 28.78 -3.21 3.78
CA ILE A 112 29.99 -3.91 3.27
C ILE A 112 29.62 -5.19 2.49
N GLY A 113 28.64 -5.94 3.00
CA GLY A 113 28.17 -7.16 2.34
C GLY A 113 27.42 -6.87 1.04
N TYR A 114 26.59 -5.83 1.03
CA TYR A 114 25.76 -5.46 -0.10
C TYR A 114 26.55 -4.76 -1.20
N SER A 115 27.56 -3.96 -0.88
CA SER A 115 28.45 -3.39 -1.90
C SER A 115 29.16 -4.50 -2.70
N LYS A 116 29.54 -5.59 -2.03
CA LYS A 116 30.12 -6.78 -2.68
C LYS A 116 29.14 -7.50 -3.59
N LEU A 117 27.84 -7.51 -3.26
CA LEU A 117 26.81 -8.03 -4.18
C LEU A 117 26.67 -7.18 -5.43
N ALA A 118 26.89 -5.87 -5.31
CA ALA A 118 26.95 -4.93 -6.43
C ALA A 118 28.30 -4.92 -7.16
N ASN A 119 29.24 -5.80 -6.80
CA ASN A 119 30.63 -5.81 -7.30
C ASN A 119 31.38 -4.47 -7.12
N LEU A 120 31.02 -3.70 -6.08
CA LEU A 120 31.64 -2.44 -5.70
C LEU A 120 32.49 -2.60 -4.44
N ASP A 121 33.50 -1.74 -4.31
CA ASP A 121 34.32 -1.70 -3.09
C ASP A 121 33.47 -1.36 -1.85
N PRO A 122 33.82 -1.92 -0.66
CA PRO A 122 33.11 -1.66 0.61
C PRO A 122 32.88 -0.19 0.94
N GLN A 123 33.81 0.69 0.58
CA GLN A 123 33.73 2.12 0.83
C GLN A 123 32.46 2.76 0.23
N TYR A 124 32.00 2.30 -0.94
CA TYR A 124 30.82 2.88 -1.60
C TYR A 124 29.51 2.46 -0.92
N GLY A 125 29.50 1.34 -0.20
CA GLY A 125 28.39 0.96 0.67
C GLY A 125 28.33 1.83 1.92
N LEU A 126 29.48 2.13 2.52
CA LEU A 126 29.55 2.94 3.75
C LEU A 126 29.34 4.45 3.51
N SER A 127 29.53 4.91 2.27
CA SER A 127 29.07 6.24 1.81
C SER A 127 27.56 6.47 1.93
N SER A 128 26.78 5.43 2.23
CA SER A 128 25.33 5.52 2.42
C SER A 128 24.87 6.20 3.71
N PHE A 129 25.76 6.86 4.47
CA PHE A 129 25.35 7.68 5.60
C PHE A 129 24.62 8.97 5.20
N ILE A 130 24.71 9.42 3.94
CA ILE A 130 24.07 10.67 3.46
C ILE A 130 22.59 10.49 3.09
N PRO A 131 22.19 9.49 2.28
CA PRO A 131 20.78 9.29 1.92
C PRO A 131 19.78 9.26 3.10
N PRO A 132 20.08 8.62 4.26
CA PRO A 132 19.18 8.63 5.40
C PRO A 132 18.98 10.03 6.03
N LEU A 133 19.94 10.94 5.90
CA LEU A 133 19.79 12.34 6.35
C LEU A 133 18.79 13.09 5.46
N ILE A 134 18.90 12.90 4.14
CA ILE A 134 17.97 13.48 3.16
C ILE A 134 16.56 12.90 3.37
N TYR A 135 16.47 11.58 3.55
CA TYR A 135 15.21 10.92 3.83
C TYR A 135 14.58 11.41 5.14
N ALA A 136 15.35 11.59 6.21
CA ALA A 136 14.80 12.09 7.47
C ALA A 136 14.19 13.51 7.34
N ALA A 137 14.67 14.32 6.40
CA ALA A 137 14.16 15.65 6.14
C ALA A 137 12.86 15.66 5.30
N MET A 138 12.73 14.72 4.34
CA MET A 138 11.69 14.74 3.29
C MET A 138 10.67 13.59 3.39
N GLY A 139 11.03 12.49 4.01
CA GLY A 139 10.22 11.27 4.10
C GLY A 139 9.03 11.42 5.04
N SER A 140 7.99 10.63 4.78
CA SER A 140 6.78 10.54 5.60
C SER A 140 6.80 9.35 6.56
N SER A 141 7.52 8.28 6.23
CA SER A 141 7.65 7.11 7.11
C SER A 141 8.54 7.38 8.32
N ARG A 142 8.08 6.98 9.50
CA ARG A 142 8.81 7.14 10.77
C ARG A 142 9.75 5.98 11.05
N ASP A 143 9.46 4.81 10.48
CA ASP A 143 10.05 3.53 10.86
C ASP A 143 11.08 3.00 9.87
N ILE A 144 11.03 3.48 8.62
CA ILE A 144 11.90 2.97 7.58
C ILE A 144 13.35 3.34 7.87
N ALA A 145 14.23 2.35 7.80
CA ALA A 145 15.67 2.52 7.91
C ALA A 145 16.29 2.45 6.51
N ILE A 146 16.96 3.54 6.12
CA ILE A 146 17.49 3.73 4.77
C ILE A 146 18.91 3.18 4.65
N GLY A 147 19.21 2.55 3.51
CA GLY A 147 20.56 2.17 3.11
C GLY A 147 20.56 1.24 1.90
N PRO A 148 21.73 0.73 1.49
CA PRO A 148 21.81 -0.31 0.48
C PRO A 148 21.07 -1.57 0.92
N VAL A 149 20.45 -2.28 -0.02
CA VAL A 149 19.71 -3.52 0.24
C VAL A 149 20.15 -4.62 -0.74
N ALA A 150 20.06 -5.88 -0.30
CA ALA A 150 20.57 -7.05 -1.02
C ALA A 150 20.01 -7.17 -2.45
N VAL A 151 18.69 -7.03 -2.61
CA VAL A 151 18.00 -7.23 -3.89
C VAL A 151 18.47 -6.20 -4.90
N VAL A 152 18.36 -4.92 -4.56
CA VAL A 152 18.75 -3.83 -5.45
C VAL A 152 20.26 -3.85 -5.72
N SER A 153 21.08 -4.24 -4.74
CA SER A 153 22.55 -4.39 -4.92
C SER A 153 22.90 -5.52 -5.89
N LEU A 154 22.24 -6.67 -5.79
CA LEU A 154 22.43 -7.78 -6.72
C LEU A 154 21.96 -7.40 -8.13
N LEU A 155 20.80 -6.73 -8.22
CA LEU A 155 20.21 -6.30 -9.47
C LEU A 155 21.12 -5.30 -10.20
N ILE A 156 21.51 -4.21 -9.53
CA ILE A 156 22.41 -3.21 -10.13
C ILE A 156 23.75 -3.86 -10.50
N GLY A 157 24.30 -4.72 -9.64
CA GLY A 157 25.55 -5.44 -9.92
C GLY A 157 25.47 -6.28 -11.19
N SER A 158 24.37 -7.04 -11.38
CA SER A 158 24.15 -7.87 -12.56
C SER A 158 23.96 -7.05 -13.84
N LEU A 159 23.21 -5.95 -13.78
CA LEU A 159 22.92 -5.08 -14.92
C LEU A 159 24.16 -4.29 -15.35
N LEU A 160 24.95 -3.81 -14.38
CA LEU A 160 26.23 -3.15 -14.67
C LEU A 160 27.23 -4.13 -15.29
N GLN A 161 27.30 -5.35 -14.77
CA GLN A 161 28.23 -6.40 -15.24
C GLN A 161 27.96 -6.81 -16.69
N ALA A 162 26.71 -6.73 -17.14
CA ALA A 162 26.33 -6.97 -18.53
C ALA A 162 26.87 -5.89 -19.49
N GLU A 163 27.18 -4.69 -18.98
CA GLU A 163 27.61 -3.55 -19.78
C GLU A 163 29.11 -3.25 -19.67
N VAL A 164 29.70 -3.46 -18.48
CA VAL A 164 31.10 -3.16 -18.16
C VAL A 164 31.66 -4.25 -17.25
N ASP A 165 32.87 -4.72 -17.55
CA ASP A 165 33.58 -5.69 -16.72
C ASP A 165 34.17 -5.01 -15.47
N HIS A 166 33.70 -5.42 -14.28
CA HIS A 166 34.13 -4.87 -12.99
C HIS A 166 35.62 -5.09 -12.66
N VAL A 167 36.30 -6.07 -13.29
CA VAL A 167 37.71 -6.37 -13.05
C VAL A 167 38.61 -5.58 -13.99
N LYS A 168 38.26 -5.54 -15.28
CA LYS A 168 39.08 -4.86 -16.29
C LYS A 168 38.92 -3.35 -16.26
N ASN A 169 37.69 -2.86 -16.09
CA ASN A 169 37.35 -1.44 -16.17
C ASN A 169 36.67 -0.95 -14.89
N LYS A 170 37.37 -1.09 -13.75
CA LYS A 170 36.86 -0.77 -12.41
C LYS A 170 36.32 0.67 -12.28
N GLU A 171 37.00 1.64 -12.88
CA GLU A 171 36.59 3.04 -12.82
C GLU A 171 35.29 3.29 -13.60
N GLU A 172 35.19 2.80 -14.84
CA GLU A 172 33.98 2.94 -15.67
C GLU A 172 32.78 2.24 -15.03
N TYR A 173 33.00 1.05 -14.43
CA TYR A 173 31.97 0.31 -13.70
C TYR A 173 31.38 1.14 -12.55
N MET A 174 32.25 1.72 -11.72
CA MET A 174 31.85 2.60 -10.62
C MET A 174 31.12 3.85 -11.14
N ARG A 175 31.63 4.51 -12.18
CA ARG A 175 30.99 5.70 -12.78
C ARG A 175 29.60 5.39 -13.32
N LEU A 176 29.43 4.22 -13.96
CA LEU A 176 28.14 3.75 -14.44
C LEU A 176 27.19 3.45 -13.27
N ALA A 177 27.68 2.90 -12.16
CA ALA A 177 26.88 2.69 -10.94
C ALA A 177 26.32 4.00 -10.36
N PHE A 178 27.14 5.05 -10.28
CA PHE A 178 26.69 6.38 -9.84
C PHE A 178 25.72 7.01 -10.83
N THR A 179 25.97 6.87 -12.13
CA THR A 179 25.07 7.35 -13.19
C THR A 179 23.71 6.66 -13.12
N ALA A 180 23.69 5.34 -12.94
CA ALA A 180 22.46 4.58 -12.75
C ALA A 180 21.72 5.00 -11.47
N THR A 181 22.44 5.23 -10.38
CA THR A 181 21.86 5.71 -9.11
C THR A 181 21.24 7.10 -9.25
N PHE A 182 21.90 8.00 -9.97
CA PHE A 182 21.38 9.34 -10.27
C PHE A 182 20.06 9.26 -11.05
N PHE A 183 20.02 8.46 -12.13
CA PHE A 183 18.79 8.29 -12.91
C PHE A 183 17.70 7.52 -12.16
N ALA A 184 18.05 6.55 -11.31
CA ALA A 184 17.09 5.92 -10.40
C ALA A 184 16.41 6.96 -9.51
N GLY A 185 17.20 7.89 -8.95
CA GLY A 185 16.68 8.99 -8.15
C GLY A 185 15.80 9.96 -8.94
N ILE A 186 16.19 10.32 -10.16
CA ILE A 186 15.36 11.15 -11.06
C ILE A 186 14.03 10.47 -11.36
N THR A 187 14.04 9.18 -11.73
CA THR A 187 12.82 8.44 -12.03
C THR A 187 11.89 8.41 -10.83
N GLN A 188 12.42 8.09 -9.63
CA GLN A 188 11.64 8.07 -8.39
C GLN A 188 11.03 9.45 -8.06
N ALA A 189 11.84 10.51 -8.14
CA ALA A 189 11.37 11.87 -7.90
C ALA A 189 10.31 12.29 -8.92
N ALA A 190 10.51 11.98 -10.20
CA ALA A 190 9.56 12.27 -11.27
C ALA A 190 8.20 11.57 -11.04
N LEU A 191 8.18 10.29 -10.62
CA LEU A 191 6.94 9.59 -10.28
C LEU A 191 6.19 10.28 -9.13
N GLY A 192 6.92 10.78 -8.12
CA GLY A 192 6.35 11.55 -7.03
C GLY A 192 5.79 12.92 -7.45
N PHE A 193 6.50 13.63 -8.32
CA PHE A 193 6.03 14.90 -8.90
C PHE A 193 4.79 14.71 -9.79
N LEU A 194 4.73 13.62 -10.54
CA LEU A 194 3.56 13.22 -11.34
C LEU A 194 2.41 12.68 -10.48
N ARG A 195 2.56 12.66 -9.15
CA ARG A 195 1.56 12.21 -8.18
C ARG A 195 1.08 10.77 -8.38
N LEU A 196 1.98 9.90 -8.84
CA LEU A 196 1.66 8.49 -9.06
C LEU A 196 1.66 7.65 -7.77
N GLY A 197 1.68 8.30 -6.60
CA GLY A 197 1.61 7.66 -5.29
C GLY A 197 0.31 6.89 -5.05
N PHE A 198 -0.76 7.12 -5.82
CA PHE A 198 -1.97 6.30 -5.71
C PHE A 198 -1.71 4.82 -6.08
N LEU A 199 -0.69 4.54 -6.92
CA LEU A 199 -0.30 3.17 -7.27
C LEU A 199 0.15 2.35 -6.04
N ILE A 200 0.53 3.04 -4.97
CA ILE A 200 0.95 2.45 -3.70
C ILE A 200 -0.25 2.01 -2.85
N GLU A 201 -1.44 2.56 -3.10
CA GLU A 201 -2.66 2.32 -2.29
C GLU A 201 -3.33 0.98 -2.62
N PHE A 202 -2.88 0.29 -3.68
CA PHE A 202 -3.42 -1.03 -4.06
C PHE A 202 -2.93 -2.19 -3.17
N LEU A 203 -2.07 -1.92 -2.18
CA LEU A 203 -1.69 -2.90 -1.16
C LEU A 203 -2.80 -3.04 -0.10
N SER A 204 -3.61 -4.08 -0.22
CA SER A 204 -4.63 -4.40 0.78
C SER A 204 -4.01 -4.78 2.14
N HIS A 205 -4.74 -4.55 3.23
CA HIS A 205 -4.28 -4.95 4.56
C HIS A 205 -3.96 -6.45 4.64
N ALA A 206 -4.78 -7.29 3.98
CA ALA A 206 -4.54 -8.73 3.92
C ALA A 206 -3.25 -9.10 3.16
N ALA A 207 -2.94 -8.40 2.07
CA ALA A 207 -1.68 -8.58 1.35
C ALA A 207 -0.47 -8.24 2.25
N ILE A 208 -0.57 -7.16 3.04
CA ILE A 208 0.49 -6.73 3.97
C ILE A 208 0.74 -7.80 5.05
N VAL A 209 -0.32 -8.33 5.68
CA VAL A 209 -0.19 -9.37 6.72
C VAL A 209 0.52 -10.62 6.17
N GLY A 210 0.12 -11.09 4.99
CA GLY A 210 0.76 -12.23 4.34
C GLY A 210 2.21 -11.98 3.93
N PHE A 211 2.47 -10.82 3.34
CA PHE A 211 3.80 -10.35 2.95
C PHE A 211 4.74 -10.27 4.16
N MET A 212 4.30 -9.67 5.26
CA MET A 212 5.06 -9.57 6.51
C MET A 212 5.43 -10.95 7.05
N GLY A 213 4.47 -11.86 7.12
CA GLY A 213 4.70 -13.22 7.60
C GLY A 213 5.73 -13.96 6.75
N GLY A 214 5.61 -13.87 5.42
CA GLY A 214 6.56 -14.48 4.50
C GLY A 214 7.95 -13.86 4.57
N ALA A 215 8.03 -12.53 4.56
CA ALA A 215 9.30 -11.80 4.66
C ALA A 215 10.02 -12.10 5.97
N ALA A 216 9.30 -12.16 7.09
CA ALA A 216 9.86 -12.49 8.39
C ALA A 216 10.51 -13.89 8.40
N ILE A 217 9.83 -14.90 7.85
CA ILE A 217 10.38 -16.27 7.74
C ILE A 217 11.60 -16.28 6.82
N THR A 218 11.49 -15.73 5.61
CA THR A 218 12.58 -15.71 4.63
C THR A 218 13.82 -15.01 5.18
N ILE A 219 13.65 -13.87 5.85
CA ILE A 219 14.76 -13.13 6.47
C ILE A 219 15.37 -13.92 7.62
N ALA A 220 14.57 -14.54 8.49
CA ALA A 220 15.07 -15.37 9.58
C ALA A 220 15.92 -16.54 9.06
N LEU A 221 15.46 -17.23 8.02
CA LEU A 221 16.19 -18.32 7.38
C LEU A 221 17.50 -17.84 6.73
N GLN A 222 17.51 -16.66 6.11
CA GLN A 222 18.74 -16.07 5.56
C GLN A 222 19.77 -15.70 6.63
N GLN A 223 19.35 -15.44 7.88
CA GLN A 223 20.28 -15.16 8.97
C GLN A 223 20.94 -16.42 9.53
N LEU A 224 20.43 -17.62 9.23
CA LEU A 224 21.04 -18.87 9.68
C LEU A 224 22.48 -19.00 9.20
N LYS A 225 22.85 -18.42 8.06
CA LYS A 225 24.25 -18.38 7.60
C LYS A 225 25.20 -17.76 8.63
N TYR A 226 24.76 -16.71 9.33
CA TYR A 226 25.55 -16.02 10.33
C TYR A 226 25.54 -16.73 11.68
N VAL A 227 24.39 -17.32 12.07
CA VAL A 227 24.26 -18.05 13.34
C VAL A 227 25.01 -19.39 13.28
N LEU A 228 24.96 -20.09 12.14
CA LEU A 228 25.64 -21.37 11.93
C LEU A 228 27.11 -21.23 11.52
N GLY A 229 27.53 -20.02 11.11
CA GLY A 229 28.90 -19.75 10.66
C GLY A 229 29.25 -20.29 9.27
N ILE A 230 28.24 -20.47 8.41
CA ILE A 230 28.40 -21.06 7.06
C ILE A 230 29.08 -20.02 6.14
N ALA A 231 30.21 -20.38 5.53
CA ALA A 231 30.94 -19.50 4.63
C ALA A 231 30.32 -19.42 3.23
N ASN A 232 29.95 -20.58 2.66
CA ASN A 232 29.34 -20.67 1.33
C ASN A 232 27.83 -20.86 1.46
N PHE A 233 27.10 -19.76 1.34
CA PHE A 233 25.64 -19.75 1.42
C PHE A 233 25.03 -19.38 0.07
N THR A 234 23.85 -19.91 -0.24
CA THR A 234 23.14 -19.58 -1.47
C THR A 234 22.88 -18.07 -1.62
N ARG A 235 22.91 -17.56 -2.85
CA ARG A 235 22.48 -16.19 -3.18
C ARG A 235 20.97 -16.10 -3.36
N LYS A 236 20.28 -17.23 -3.56
CA LYS A 236 18.83 -17.27 -3.70
C LYS A 236 18.16 -17.10 -2.35
N THR A 237 16.94 -16.55 -2.38
CA THR A 237 16.18 -16.20 -1.18
C THR A 237 15.08 -17.20 -0.86
N ASP A 238 14.74 -18.12 -1.77
CA ASP A 238 13.69 -19.12 -1.58
C ASP A 238 14.04 -20.14 -0.49
N ILE A 239 13.02 -20.57 0.25
CA ILE A 239 13.16 -21.51 1.37
C ILE A 239 13.84 -22.83 0.96
N VAL A 240 13.59 -23.33 -0.25
CA VAL A 240 14.13 -24.61 -0.72
C VAL A 240 15.64 -24.53 -0.88
N SER A 241 16.12 -23.54 -1.62
CA SER A 241 17.55 -23.31 -1.84
C SER A 241 18.27 -22.98 -0.53
N VAL A 242 17.61 -22.22 0.37
CA VAL A 242 18.17 -21.88 1.68
C VAL A 242 18.30 -23.13 2.56
N MET A 243 17.26 -23.96 2.67
CA MET A 243 17.30 -25.20 3.47
C MET A 243 18.25 -26.23 2.88
N GLU A 244 18.33 -26.35 1.56
CA GLU A 244 19.33 -27.18 0.91
C GLU A 244 20.76 -26.73 1.24
N SER A 245 21.03 -25.42 1.20
CA SER A 245 22.33 -24.85 1.58
C SER A 245 22.67 -25.12 3.05
N VAL A 246 21.68 -25.03 3.95
CA VAL A 246 21.86 -25.32 5.38
C VAL A 246 22.17 -26.81 5.59
N TRP A 247 21.39 -27.70 4.97
CA TRP A 247 21.51 -29.14 5.14
C TRP A 247 22.81 -29.71 4.54
N ARG A 248 23.20 -29.26 3.34
CA ARG A 248 24.49 -29.63 2.73
C ARG A 248 25.68 -29.19 3.58
N SER A 249 25.56 -28.09 4.33
CA SER A 249 26.64 -27.55 5.16
C SER A 249 26.79 -28.23 6.51
N VAL A 250 25.87 -29.13 6.92
CA VAL A 250 25.85 -29.73 8.27
C VAL A 250 27.15 -30.45 8.62
N HIS A 251 27.74 -31.18 7.67
CA HIS A 251 28.88 -32.06 7.97
C HIS A 251 30.25 -31.35 7.97
N HIS A 252 30.40 -30.22 7.27
CA HIS A 252 31.72 -29.59 7.06
C HIS A 252 31.71 -28.04 7.13
N GLY A 253 30.56 -27.40 7.28
CA GLY A 253 30.42 -25.93 7.17
C GLY A 253 29.98 -25.22 8.44
N TRP A 254 29.62 -25.94 9.50
CA TRP A 254 29.11 -25.35 10.74
C TRP A 254 30.26 -25.06 11.71
N ASN A 255 30.25 -23.85 12.28
CA ASN A 255 31.22 -23.46 13.30
C ASN A 255 30.53 -23.44 14.68
N TRP A 256 30.92 -24.38 15.56
CA TRP A 256 30.26 -24.53 16.86
C TRP A 256 30.41 -23.31 17.77
N GLN A 257 31.55 -22.59 17.74
CA GLN A 257 31.71 -21.36 18.52
C GLN A 257 30.71 -20.29 18.07
N THR A 258 30.52 -20.18 16.75
CA THR A 258 29.58 -19.24 16.13
C THR A 258 28.15 -19.58 16.52
N ILE A 259 27.79 -20.87 16.54
CA ILE A 259 26.48 -21.36 16.99
C ILE A 259 26.24 -21.03 18.46
N VAL A 260 27.22 -21.29 19.34
CA VAL A 260 27.09 -20.99 20.76
C VAL A 260 26.89 -19.49 20.98
N ILE A 261 27.66 -18.64 20.31
CA ILE A 261 27.49 -17.18 20.37
C ILE A 261 26.10 -16.79 19.86
N GLY A 262 25.71 -17.22 18.66
CA GLY A 262 24.44 -16.86 18.05
C GLY A 262 23.23 -17.31 18.90
N VAL A 263 23.19 -18.58 19.29
CA VAL A 263 22.07 -19.14 20.07
C VAL A 263 21.99 -18.52 21.46
N SER A 264 23.13 -18.33 22.16
CA SER A 264 23.11 -17.72 23.50
C SER A 264 22.57 -16.30 23.49
N PHE A 265 23.01 -15.47 22.54
CA PHE A 265 22.50 -14.11 22.42
C PHE A 265 21.08 -14.05 21.86
N LEU A 266 20.69 -14.97 20.97
CA LEU A 266 19.29 -15.09 20.54
C LEU A 266 18.37 -15.38 21.72
N VAL A 267 18.73 -16.34 22.58
CA VAL A 267 17.99 -16.65 23.81
C VAL A 267 17.93 -15.43 24.73
N PHE A 268 19.06 -14.73 24.91
CA PHE A 268 19.10 -13.48 25.69
C PHE A 268 18.13 -12.42 25.14
N LEU A 269 18.12 -12.20 23.83
CA LEU A 269 17.25 -11.21 23.17
C LEU A 269 15.77 -11.59 23.28
N LEU A 270 15.42 -12.87 23.06
CA LEU A 270 14.04 -13.35 23.20
C LEU A 270 13.58 -13.28 24.66
N PHE A 271 14.47 -13.58 25.61
CA PHE A 271 14.19 -13.45 27.04
C PHE A 271 13.98 -11.99 27.45
N ALA A 272 14.81 -11.07 26.96
CA ALA A 272 14.64 -9.62 27.15
C ALA A 272 13.25 -9.17 26.64
N LYS A 273 12.83 -9.66 25.46
CA LYS A 273 11.51 -9.39 24.87
C LYS A 273 10.37 -9.94 25.73
N TYR A 274 10.51 -11.16 26.23
CA TYR A 274 9.53 -11.77 27.14
C TYR A 274 9.36 -10.96 28.43
N ILE A 275 10.46 -10.49 29.03
CA ILE A 275 10.43 -9.62 30.21
C ILE A 275 9.68 -8.31 29.91
N GLY A 276 9.97 -7.66 28.78
CA GLY A 276 9.32 -6.42 28.38
C GLY A 276 7.80 -6.59 28.19
N LYS A 277 7.37 -7.73 27.62
CA LYS A 277 5.93 -8.05 27.44
C LYS A 277 5.24 -8.32 28.78
N LYS A 278 5.87 -9.05 29.70
CA LYS A 278 5.29 -9.43 31.00
C LYS A 278 5.29 -8.28 32.01
N LYS A 279 6.34 -7.45 32.03
CA LYS A 279 6.50 -6.33 32.97
C LYS A 279 6.62 -5.01 32.20
N ARG A 280 5.51 -4.27 32.09
CA ARG A 280 5.48 -2.94 31.42
C ARG A 280 6.48 -1.93 32.01
N LYS A 281 6.86 -2.03 33.28
CA LYS A 281 7.91 -1.18 33.90
C LYS A 281 9.31 -1.42 33.32
N LEU A 282 9.57 -2.57 32.69
CA LEU A 282 10.86 -2.96 32.09
C LEU A 282 10.84 -2.85 30.55
N PHE A 283 9.98 -1.99 29.99
CA PHE A 283 9.86 -1.83 28.53
C PHE A 283 11.17 -1.35 27.86
N TRP A 284 12.11 -0.76 28.61
CA TRP A 284 13.41 -0.34 28.08
C TRP A 284 14.37 -1.51 27.82
N VAL A 285 14.14 -2.67 28.45
CA VAL A 285 15.06 -3.82 28.38
C VAL A 285 15.15 -4.38 26.94
N PRO A 286 14.03 -4.67 26.23
CA PRO A 286 14.08 -5.06 24.83
C PRO A 286 14.75 -4.04 23.91
N ALA A 287 14.60 -2.74 24.19
CA ALA A 287 15.13 -1.68 23.33
C ALA A 287 16.66 -1.59 23.40
N ILE A 288 17.26 -1.77 24.58
CA ILE A 288 18.72 -1.63 24.79
C ILE A 288 19.45 -2.97 24.56
N ALA A 289 18.75 -4.11 24.68
CA ALA A 289 19.33 -5.44 24.56
C ALA A 289 20.17 -5.67 23.28
N PRO A 290 19.78 -5.21 22.07
CA PRO A 290 20.61 -5.34 20.88
C PRO A 290 21.98 -4.67 20.99
N ILE A 291 22.06 -3.43 21.49
CA ILE A 291 23.33 -2.69 21.64
C ILE A 291 24.22 -3.40 22.67
N ILE A 292 23.66 -3.77 23.81
CA ILE A 292 24.39 -4.53 24.84
C ILE A 292 24.92 -5.84 24.25
N SER A 293 24.12 -6.52 23.42
CA SER A 293 24.52 -7.77 22.78
C SER A 293 25.71 -7.57 21.85
N VAL A 294 25.72 -6.50 21.05
CA VAL A 294 26.87 -6.16 20.19
C VAL A 294 28.11 -5.87 21.04
N ILE A 295 28.01 -5.03 22.07
CA ILE A 295 29.15 -4.67 22.93
C ILE A 295 29.74 -5.90 23.61
N LEU A 296 28.89 -6.73 24.24
CA LEU A 296 29.32 -7.93 24.94
C LEU A 296 29.92 -8.96 23.98
N ALA A 297 29.28 -9.21 22.83
CA ALA A 297 29.79 -10.17 21.85
C ALA A 297 31.16 -9.74 21.29
N THR A 298 31.33 -8.46 20.95
CA THR A 298 32.60 -7.91 20.49
C THR A 298 33.68 -8.03 21.57
N PHE A 299 33.35 -7.72 22.82
CA PHE A 299 34.28 -7.85 23.95
C PHE A 299 34.72 -9.31 24.18
N PHE A 300 33.80 -10.27 24.15
CA PHE A 300 34.12 -11.68 24.30
C PHE A 300 34.97 -12.21 23.14
N VAL A 301 34.65 -11.85 21.89
CA VAL A 301 35.46 -12.26 20.72
C VAL A 301 36.87 -11.66 20.79
N TYR A 302 36.99 -10.41 21.25
CA TYR A 302 38.28 -9.75 21.42
C TYR A 302 39.17 -10.46 22.45
N ILE A 303 38.62 -10.84 23.62
CA ILE A 303 39.38 -11.52 24.68
C ILE A 303 39.70 -12.97 24.31
N THR A 304 38.70 -13.72 23.84
CA THR A 304 38.86 -15.16 23.54
C THR A 304 39.65 -15.41 22.26
N ARG A 305 39.87 -14.36 21.44
CA ARG A 305 40.44 -14.46 20.09
C ARG A 305 39.72 -15.51 19.23
N ALA A 306 38.40 -15.60 19.39
CA ALA A 306 37.56 -16.50 18.62
C ALA A 306 37.61 -16.21 17.10
N ASP A 307 38.04 -15.00 16.71
CA ASP A 307 38.38 -14.63 15.34
C ASP A 307 39.39 -15.58 14.68
N LYS A 308 40.35 -16.09 15.46
CA LYS A 308 41.36 -17.06 14.99
C LYS A 308 40.83 -18.48 14.89
N GLN A 309 39.68 -18.76 15.51
CA GLN A 309 39.08 -20.10 15.59
C GLN A 309 37.93 -20.29 14.59
N GLY A 310 37.82 -19.41 13.59
CA GLY A 310 36.84 -19.53 12.51
C GLY A 310 35.55 -18.74 12.70
N VAL A 311 35.41 -17.96 13.79
CA VAL A 311 34.25 -17.05 13.95
C VAL A 311 34.34 -15.93 12.92
N GLN A 312 33.28 -15.78 12.12
CA GLN A 312 33.21 -14.73 11.11
C GLN A 312 32.97 -13.37 11.77
N ILE A 313 33.91 -12.45 11.58
CA ILE A 313 33.86 -11.06 12.06
C ILE A 313 33.78 -10.06 10.91
N VAL A 314 33.46 -8.80 11.20
CA VAL A 314 33.39 -7.70 10.21
C VAL A 314 34.76 -7.42 9.55
N LYS A 315 35.87 -7.69 10.24
CA LYS A 315 37.26 -7.49 9.78
C LYS A 315 37.60 -6.01 9.55
N HIS A 316 38.41 -5.71 8.53
CA HIS A 316 38.96 -4.38 8.27
C HIS A 316 37.96 -3.51 7.51
N ILE A 317 37.78 -2.29 8.00
CA ILE A 317 36.99 -1.24 7.37
C ILE A 317 37.99 -0.14 7.01
N GLU A 318 37.99 0.30 5.76
CA GLU A 318 38.84 1.42 5.33
C GLU A 318 38.38 2.70 6.02
N GLN A 319 39.33 3.42 6.60
CA GLN A 319 39.06 4.69 7.28
C GLN A 319 38.98 5.83 6.26
N GLY A 320 38.05 6.76 6.48
CA GLY A 320 37.89 7.96 5.66
C GLY A 320 36.51 8.10 5.02
N ILE A 321 36.26 9.29 4.50
CA ILE A 321 35.03 9.63 3.77
C ILE A 321 35.39 9.74 2.30
N ASN A 322 34.57 9.14 1.43
CA ASN A 322 34.78 9.28 0.00
C ASN A 322 34.57 10.74 -0.46
N PRO A 323 35.40 11.24 -1.39
CA PRO A 323 35.19 12.57 -1.96
C PRO A 323 33.90 12.63 -2.79
N SER A 324 33.47 13.85 -3.13
CA SER A 324 32.34 14.09 -4.03
C SER A 324 32.53 13.39 -5.38
N SER A 325 31.48 12.72 -5.85
CA SER A 325 31.43 11.97 -7.12
C SER A 325 30.67 12.69 -8.22
N VAL A 326 30.34 13.98 -8.06
CA VAL A 326 29.57 14.75 -9.07
C VAL A 326 30.22 14.69 -10.46
N HIS A 327 31.54 14.85 -10.53
CA HIS A 327 32.30 14.80 -11.79
C HIS A 327 32.41 13.39 -12.40
N LYS A 328 32.05 12.36 -11.64
CA LYS A 328 32.11 10.95 -12.06
C LYS A 328 30.84 10.47 -12.76
N ILE A 329 29.73 11.20 -12.62
CA ILE A 329 28.44 10.91 -13.26
C ILE A 329 28.53 11.25 -14.76
N TYR A 330 28.09 10.33 -15.62
CA TYR A 330 28.01 10.59 -17.06
C TYR A 330 26.76 11.41 -17.40
N PHE A 331 26.97 12.59 -17.96
CA PHE A 331 25.90 13.44 -18.52
C PHE A 331 25.88 13.42 -20.05
N THR A 332 26.97 12.99 -20.69
CA THR A 332 27.10 12.86 -22.15
C THR A 332 27.74 11.52 -22.53
N GLY A 333 27.50 11.06 -23.76
CA GLY A 333 28.10 9.83 -24.30
C GLY A 333 27.24 8.56 -24.14
N PRO A 334 27.76 7.40 -24.57
CA PRO A 334 26.99 6.15 -24.69
C PRO A 334 26.58 5.56 -23.33
N PHE A 335 27.32 5.87 -22.26
CA PHE A 335 27.03 5.39 -20.91
C PHE A 335 25.83 6.06 -20.25
N VAL A 336 25.37 7.22 -20.75
CA VAL A 336 24.18 7.90 -20.23
C VAL A 336 22.93 7.07 -20.46
N ALA A 337 22.73 6.59 -21.68
CA ALA A 337 21.57 5.77 -22.02
C ALA A 337 21.57 4.42 -21.29
N LYS A 338 22.75 3.82 -21.11
CA LYS A 338 22.93 2.60 -20.31
C LYS A 338 22.58 2.87 -18.84
N GLY A 339 23.16 3.92 -18.25
CA GLY A 339 22.87 4.34 -16.88
C GLY A 339 21.39 4.66 -16.66
N PHE A 340 20.74 5.33 -17.61
CA PHE A 340 19.30 5.60 -17.56
C PHE A 340 18.48 4.31 -17.52
N LYS A 341 18.71 3.36 -18.43
CA LYS A 341 17.99 2.08 -18.46
C LYS A 341 18.14 1.30 -17.15
N ILE A 342 19.38 1.18 -16.65
CA ILE A 342 19.67 0.49 -15.39
C ILE A 342 19.03 1.22 -14.22
N GLY A 343 19.11 2.55 -14.21
CA GLY A 343 18.56 3.42 -13.19
C GLY A 343 17.05 3.32 -13.09
N VAL A 344 16.32 3.33 -14.21
CA VAL A 344 14.85 3.14 -14.23
C VAL A 344 14.47 1.81 -13.57
N VAL A 345 15.13 0.71 -13.96
CA VAL A 345 14.82 -0.63 -13.42
C VAL A 345 15.13 -0.69 -11.92
N CYS A 346 16.32 -0.26 -11.49
CA CYS A 346 16.70 -0.26 -10.08
C CYS A 346 15.84 0.70 -9.24
N GLY A 347 15.47 1.85 -9.81
CA GLY A 347 14.64 2.87 -9.18
C GLY A 347 13.23 2.37 -8.91
N ILE A 348 12.60 1.70 -9.87
CA ILE A 348 11.25 1.11 -9.70
C ILE A 348 11.26 -0.01 -8.66
N VAL A 349 12.23 -0.92 -8.75
CA VAL A 349 12.35 -2.02 -7.78
C VAL A 349 12.60 -1.48 -6.37
N GLY A 350 13.57 -0.56 -6.22
CA GLY A 350 13.86 0.06 -4.93
C GLY A 350 12.68 0.86 -4.37
N LEU A 351 11.94 1.57 -5.21
CA LEU A 351 10.74 2.30 -4.80
C LEU A 351 9.66 1.35 -4.29
N THR A 352 9.36 0.30 -5.04
CA THR A 352 8.35 -0.70 -4.70
C THR A 352 8.67 -1.36 -3.36
N GLU A 353 9.94 -1.70 -3.13
CA GLU A 353 10.42 -2.29 -1.87
C GLU A 353 10.26 -1.31 -0.70
N ALA A 354 10.79 -0.08 -0.79
CA ALA A 354 10.68 0.91 0.28
C ALA A 354 9.23 1.21 0.64
N VAL A 355 8.37 1.33 -0.36
CA VAL A 355 6.96 1.62 -0.19
C VAL A 355 6.24 0.48 0.53
N ALA A 356 6.47 -0.77 0.12
CA ALA A 356 5.88 -1.94 0.77
C ALA A 356 6.30 -2.02 2.24
N ILE A 357 7.57 -1.76 2.54
CA ILE A 357 8.12 -1.68 3.91
C ILE A 357 7.49 -0.52 4.68
N GLY A 358 7.42 0.68 4.08
CA GLY A 358 6.84 1.85 4.69
C GLY A 358 5.37 1.62 5.07
N ARG A 359 4.57 1.05 4.17
CA ARG A 359 3.16 0.71 4.40
C ARG A 359 3.00 -0.35 5.49
N THR A 360 3.87 -1.35 5.49
CA THR A 360 3.91 -2.41 6.51
C THR A 360 4.04 -1.81 7.92
N PHE A 361 5.08 -1.00 8.16
CA PHE A 361 5.30 -0.44 9.50
C PHE A 361 4.33 0.69 9.85
N ALA A 362 3.83 1.42 8.84
CA ALA A 362 2.77 2.41 9.02
C ALA A 362 1.46 1.78 9.52
N ALA A 363 1.07 0.65 8.93
CA ALA A 363 -0.11 -0.11 9.36
C ALA A 363 0.03 -0.63 10.80
N MET A 364 1.23 -1.05 11.22
CA MET A 364 1.47 -1.51 12.60
C MET A 364 1.38 -0.40 13.66
N LYS A 365 1.69 0.85 13.30
CA LYS A 365 1.64 2.02 14.21
C LYS A 365 0.42 2.92 13.98
N ASP A 366 -0.51 2.50 13.14
CA ASP A 366 -1.74 3.23 12.83
C ASP A 366 -1.48 4.68 12.37
N TYR A 367 -0.56 4.84 11.41
CA TYR A 367 -0.36 6.13 10.73
C TYR A 367 -0.44 5.97 9.20
N GLN A 368 -0.76 7.06 8.51
CA GLN A 368 -0.87 7.08 7.06
C GLN A 368 0.48 7.43 6.41
N LEU A 369 0.84 6.68 5.38
CA LEU A 369 2.01 6.92 4.56
C LEU A 369 1.60 7.71 3.31
N ASP A 370 2.30 8.82 3.04
CA ASP A 370 2.06 9.64 1.84
C ASP A 370 2.93 9.14 0.69
N GLY A 371 2.31 8.42 -0.26
CA GLY A 371 3.02 7.78 -1.37
C GLY A 371 3.81 8.76 -2.26
N ASN A 372 3.27 9.97 -2.46
CA ASN A 372 3.94 10.97 -3.30
C ASN A 372 5.19 11.52 -2.61
N LYS A 373 5.10 11.81 -1.30
CA LYS A 373 6.26 12.26 -0.52
C LYS A 373 7.33 11.18 -0.42
N GLU A 374 6.95 9.92 -0.26
CA GLU A 374 7.90 8.80 -0.28
C GLU A 374 8.68 8.74 -1.60
N MET A 375 7.99 8.84 -2.74
CA MET A 375 8.62 8.85 -4.07
C MET A 375 9.62 9.99 -4.22
N VAL A 376 9.25 11.22 -3.84
CA VAL A 376 10.14 12.39 -3.90
C VAL A 376 11.32 12.26 -2.93
N ALA A 377 11.11 11.76 -1.71
CA ALA A 377 12.16 11.59 -0.71
C ALA A 377 13.18 10.53 -1.14
N LEU A 378 12.72 9.36 -1.60
CA LEU A 378 13.57 8.28 -2.10
C LEU A 378 14.33 8.71 -3.37
N GLY A 379 13.67 9.47 -4.25
CA GLY A 379 14.32 10.01 -5.44
C GLY A 379 15.42 11.00 -5.10
N THR A 380 15.12 11.96 -4.23
CA THR A 380 16.05 13.02 -3.83
C THR A 380 17.25 12.46 -3.07
N MET A 381 17.04 11.51 -2.15
CA MET A 381 18.14 10.88 -1.42
C MET A 381 19.09 10.09 -2.34
N ASN A 382 18.59 9.48 -3.41
CA ASN A 382 19.42 8.76 -4.39
C ASN A 382 20.13 9.71 -5.36
N ILE A 383 19.52 10.83 -5.76
CA ILE A 383 20.19 11.91 -6.51
C ILE A 383 21.38 12.42 -5.69
N VAL A 384 21.16 12.85 -4.43
CA VAL A 384 22.22 13.36 -3.56
C VAL A 384 23.24 12.25 -3.21
N GLY A 385 22.78 11.02 -2.98
CA GLY A 385 23.64 9.86 -2.75
C GLY A 385 24.62 9.62 -3.89
N SER A 386 24.15 9.66 -5.14
CA SER A 386 25.00 9.49 -6.33
C SER A 386 26.10 10.53 -6.47
N MET A 387 25.89 11.74 -5.93
CA MET A 387 26.85 12.85 -5.91
C MET A 387 27.88 12.73 -4.78
N THR A 388 27.65 11.83 -3.83
CA THR A 388 28.43 11.68 -2.59
C THR A 388 29.05 10.29 -2.47
N SER A 389 29.34 9.67 -3.62
CA SER A 389 29.94 8.35 -3.78
C SER A 389 29.12 7.19 -3.19
N CYS A 390 27.80 7.35 -3.10
CA CYS A 390 26.88 6.28 -2.73
C CYS A 390 26.21 5.70 -3.98
N TYR A 391 26.04 4.38 -4.02
CA TYR A 391 25.20 3.72 -5.02
C TYR A 391 23.76 3.56 -4.49
N VAL A 392 22.85 3.05 -5.30
CA VAL A 392 21.41 3.03 -5.03
C VAL A 392 21.06 2.51 -3.62
N THR A 393 20.29 3.34 -2.90
CA THR A 393 19.81 3.07 -1.54
C THR A 393 18.29 3.05 -1.50
N THR A 394 17.73 2.28 -0.57
CA THR A 394 16.29 2.17 -0.36
C THR A 394 15.98 1.83 1.10
N GLY A 395 14.72 1.56 1.44
CA GLY A 395 14.33 1.05 2.74
C GLY A 395 14.67 -0.42 2.91
N SER A 396 15.31 -0.79 4.02
CA SER A 396 15.61 -2.19 4.34
C SER A 396 14.58 -2.78 5.31
N PHE A 397 13.96 -3.90 4.95
CA PHE A 397 12.98 -4.57 5.82
C PHE A 397 13.62 -4.98 7.16
N SER A 398 14.78 -5.64 7.12
CA SER A 398 15.50 -6.10 8.33
C SER A 398 15.89 -4.95 9.25
N ARG A 399 16.42 -3.84 8.70
CA ARG A 399 16.81 -2.68 9.51
C ARG A 399 15.60 -1.96 10.08
N SER A 400 14.53 -1.83 9.29
CA SER A 400 13.27 -1.20 9.72
C SER A 400 12.58 -2.02 10.81
N ALA A 401 12.61 -3.36 10.71
CA ALA A 401 12.13 -4.26 11.76
C ALA A 401 12.86 -4.06 13.08
N VAL A 402 14.18 -3.92 13.03
CA VAL A 402 14.99 -3.63 14.22
C VAL A 402 14.73 -2.21 14.74
N ASN A 403 14.58 -1.22 13.85
CA ASN A 403 14.24 0.16 14.20
C ASN A 403 12.90 0.23 14.97
N PHE A 404 11.89 -0.43 14.42
CA PHE A 404 10.55 -0.56 15.02
C PHE A 404 10.63 -1.25 16.38
N MET A 405 11.37 -2.37 16.47
CA MET A 405 11.51 -3.12 17.72
C MET A 405 12.29 -2.36 18.80
N ALA A 406 13.28 -1.56 18.41
CA ALA A 406 14.02 -0.68 19.31
C ALA A 406 13.20 0.51 19.82
N GLY A 407 11.99 0.72 19.29
CA GLY A 407 11.04 1.71 19.77
C GLY A 407 11.24 3.10 19.18
N CYS A 408 11.66 3.19 17.91
CA CYS A 408 11.70 4.47 17.21
C CYS A 408 10.32 5.13 17.17
N LYS A 409 10.32 6.46 17.10
CA LYS A 409 9.11 7.28 17.06
C LYS A 409 9.14 8.26 15.90
N THR A 410 10.31 8.64 15.41
CA THR A 410 10.45 9.59 14.31
C THR A 410 11.60 9.20 13.37
N PRO A 411 11.70 9.81 12.17
CA PRO A 411 12.81 9.61 11.26
C PRO A 411 14.19 10.01 11.83
N VAL A 412 14.25 10.63 13.01
CA VAL A 412 15.50 10.98 13.70
C VAL A 412 16.38 9.76 13.96
N SER A 413 15.81 8.54 14.03
CA SER A 413 16.60 7.32 14.10
C SER A 413 17.57 7.16 12.92
N ASN A 414 17.17 7.58 11.72
CA ASN A 414 18.05 7.61 10.54
C ASN A 414 19.16 8.66 10.68
N VAL A 415 18.86 9.82 11.27
CA VAL A 415 19.88 10.87 11.53
C VAL A 415 20.93 10.37 12.51
N VAL A 416 20.50 9.78 13.62
CA VAL A 416 21.40 9.18 14.61
C VAL A 416 22.25 8.09 13.96
N MET A 417 21.62 7.19 13.20
CA MET A 417 22.33 6.14 12.46
C MET A 417 23.41 6.72 11.53
N SER A 418 23.07 7.72 10.70
CA SER A 418 23.99 8.39 9.80
C SER A 418 25.17 9.03 10.51
N VAL A 419 24.94 9.71 11.63
CA VAL A 419 26.00 10.33 12.44
C VAL A 419 26.92 9.25 13.02
N VAL A 420 26.38 8.13 13.50
CA VAL A 420 27.18 7.03 14.06
C VAL A 420 28.02 6.34 12.98
N VAL A 421 27.47 6.12 11.79
CA VAL A 421 28.23 5.56 10.65
C VAL A 421 29.35 6.52 10.24
N LEU A 422 29.08 7.82 10.15
CA LEU A 422 30.08 8.86 9.89
C LEU A 422 31.20 8.84 10.94
N LEU A 423 30.85 8.84 12.22
CA LEU A 423 31.83 8.76 13.32
C LEU A 423 32.61 7.44 13.29
N THR A 424 31.99 6.36 12.82
CA THR A 424 32.68 5.08 12.63
C THR A 424 33.76 5.18 11.58
N LEU A 425 33.44 5.71 10.40
CA LEU A 425 34.40 5.90 9.32
C LEU A 425 35.60 6.79 9.70
N LEU A 426 35.38 7.76 10.60
CA LEU A 426 36.42 8.69 11.03
C LEU A 426 37.26 8.20 12.22
N VAL A 427 36.64 7.56 13.22
CA VAL A 427 37.29 7.30 14.52
C VAL A 427 36.98 5.90 15.08
N ILE A 428 35.72 5.44 14.98
CA ILE A 428 35.23 4.26 15.73
C ILE A 428 35.50 2.92 15.00
N THR A 429 36.03 2.94 13.77
CA THR A 429 36.38 1.73 12.98
C THR A 429 37.07 0.60 13.77
N PRO A 430 38.08 0.84 14.63
CA PRO A 430 38.76 -0.23 15.36
C PRO A 430 37.84 -1.03 16.31
N LEU A 431 36.80 -0.40 16.86
CA LEU A 431 35.85 -1.03 17.78
C LEU A 431 34.94 -2.04 17.08
N PHE A 432 34.59 -1.81 15.82
CA PHE A 432 33.70 -2.70 15.07
C PHE A 432 34.40 -3.92 14.47
N LYS A 433 35.74 -3.90 14.37
CA LYS A 433 36.56 -4.95 13.74
C LYS A 433 36.27 -6.36 14.28
N TYR A 434 36.07 -6.48 15.58
CA TYR A 434 35.89 -7.76 16.29
C TYR A 434 34.42 -8.18 16.45
N THR A 435 33.48 -7.43 15.87
CA THR A 435 32.06 -7.75 15.99
C THR A 435 31.75 -9.05 15.23
N PRO A 436 31.23 -10.09 15.89
CA PRO A 436 30.91 -11.36 15.23
C PRO A 436 29.62 -11.26 14.43
N ASN A 437 29.59 -11.78 13.20
CA ASN A 437 28.39 -11.73 12.37
C ASN A 437 27.18 -12.46 13.00
N ALA A 438 27.44 -13.48 13.83
CA ALA A 438 26.41 -14.24 14.56
C ALA A 438 25.50 -13.36 15.44
N ILE A 439 26.05 -12.31 16.06
CA ILE A 439 25.26 -11.42 16.92
C ILE A 439 24.24 -10.62 16.09
N LEU A 440 24.67 -10.16 14.91
CA LEU A 440 23.84 -9.39 13.99
C LEU A 440 22.69 -10.27 13.46
N GLY A 441 23.01 -11.51 13.07
CA GLY A 441 22.01 -12.49 12.67
C GLY A 441 20.98 -12.76 13.77
N SER A 442 21.43 -12.87 15.02
CA SER A 442 20.55 -13.09 16.19
C SER A 442 19.63 -11.90 16.47
N ILE A 443 20.15 -10.67 16.34
CA ILE A 443 19.35 -9.43 16.47
C ILE A 443 18.26 -9.39 15.39
N ILE A 444 18.61 -9.68 14.15
CA ILE A 444 17.65 -9.67 13.03
C ILE A 444 16.59 -10.75 13.22
N ILE A 445 16.96 -11.98 13.58
CA ILE A 445 16.00 -13.08 13.86
C ILE A 445 15.03 -12.66 14.97
N SER A 446 15.53 -12.11 16.08
CA SER A 446 14.69 -11.63 17.20
C SER A 446 13.70 -10.53 16.78
N ALA A 447 14.10 -9.67 15.84
CA ALA A 447 13.26 -8.60 15.29
C ALA A 447 12.11 -9.14 14.46
N VAL A 448 12.43 -9.98 13.48
CA VAL A 448 11.44 -10.42 12.49
C VAL A 448 10.43 -11.42 13.04
N ILE A 449 10.79 -12.23 14.05
CA ILE A 449 9.85 -13.16 14.70
C ILE A 449 8.61 -12.44 15.24
N GLY A 450 8.74 -11.17 15.66
CA GLY A 450 7.61 -10.38 16.17
C GLY A 450 6.67 -9.84 15.10
N LEU A 451 6.98 -10.01 13.81
CA LEU A 451 6.18 -9.45 12.71
C LEU A 451 5.16 -10.45 12.15
N VAL A 452 5.22 -11.72 12.56
CA VAL A 452 4.26 -12.74 12.13
C VAL A 452 2.97 -12.59 12.94
N ASP A 453 1.93 -12.03 12.32
CA ASP A 453 0.61 -11.85 12.93
C ASP A 453 -0.36 -12.96 12.47
N TYR A 454 -0.34 -14.08 13.19
CA TYR A 454 -1.25 -15.20 12.92
C TYR A 454 -2.71 -14.90 13.32
N GLU A 455 -2.93 -13.99 14.25
CA GLU A 455 -4.28 -13.62 14.70
C GLU A 455 -5.00 -12.82 13.61
N ALA A 456 -4.29 -11.88 12.97
CA ALA A 456 -4.78 -11.16 11.79
C ALA A 456 -5.12 -12.11 10.63
N ALA A 457 -4.27 -13.11 10.35
CA ALA A 457 -4.54 -14.10 9.31
C ALA A 457 -5.82 -14.92 9.58
N ILE A 458 -6.06 -15.32 10.84
CA ILE A 458 -7.29 -16.01 11.25
C ILE A 458 -8.51 -15.10 11.12
N LEU A 459 -8.38 -13.82 11.48
CA LEU A 459 -9.44 -12.83 11.32
C LEU A 459 -9.81 -12.64 9.84
N ILE A 460 -8.81 -12.48 8.97
CA ILE A 460 -9.02 -12.35 7.52
C ILE A 460 -9.75 -13.58 6.98
N TRP A 461 -9.34 -14.79 7.37
CA TRP A 461 -10.05 -16.02 6.99
C TRP A 461 -11.52 -16.02 7.41
N LYS A 462 -11.85 -15.48 8.58
CA LYS A 462 -13.24 -15.42 9.07
C LYS A 462 -14.07 -14.38 8.32
N VAL A 463 -13.47 -13.27 7.91
CA VAL A 463 -14.17 -12.11 7.31
C VAL A 463 -14.32 -12.25 5.79
N ASP A 464 -13.23 -12.46 5.05
CA ASP A 464 -13.25 -12.52 3.58
C ASP A 464 -12.27 -13.57 3.05
N LYS A 465 -12.82 -14.60 2.39
CA LYS A 465 -12.05 -15.72 1.83
C LYS A 465 -11.15 -15.30 0.68
N LEU A 466 -11.55 -14.34 -0.14
CA LEU A 466 -10.74 -13.86 -1.26
C LEU A 466 -9.55 -13.04 -0.76
N ASP A 467 -9.73 -12.26 0.31
CA ASP A 467 -8.63 -11.55 0.97
C ASP A 467 -7.67 -12.53 1.65
N PHE A 468 -8.18 -13.63 2.21
CA PHE A 468 -7.32 -14.69 2.72
C PHE A 468 -6.49 -15.35 1.61
N ILE A 469 -7.05 -15.56 0.41
CA ILE A 469 -6.29 -16.06 -0.74
C ILE A 469 -5.18 -15.07 -1.13
N ALA A 470 -5.45 -13.76 -1.13
CA ALA A 470 -4.42 -12.75 -1.36
C ALA A 470 -3.32 -12.80 -0.27
N CYS A 471 -3.71 -12.94 1.00
CA CYS A 471 -2.80 -13.08 2.13
C CYS A 471 -1.90 -14.32 2.00
N MET A 472 -2.47 -15.49 1.70
CA MET A 472 -1.71 -16.74 1.54
C MET A 472 -0.87 -16.73 0.25
N GLY A 473 -1.38 -16.13 -0.83
CA GLY A 473 -0.64 -15.92 -2.07
C GLY A 473 0.61 -15.06 -1.84
N ALA A 474 0.47 -13.97 -1.07
CA ALA A 474 1.61 -13.15 -0.64
C ALA A 474 2.60 -13.98 0.18
N PHE A 475 2.11 -14.66 1.23
CA PHE A 475 2.93 -15.46 2.13
C PHE A 475 3.75 -16.52 1.39
N PHE A 476 3.11 -17.36 0.58
CA PHE A 476 3.78 -18.43 -0.16
C PHE A 476 4.66 -17.88 -1.28
N GLY A 477 4.24 -16.82 -1.97
CA GLY A 477 5.06 -16.19 -3.00
C GLY A 477 6.38 -15.65 -2.44
N VAL A 478 6.35 -15.02 -1.25
CA VAL A 478 7.56 -14.54 -0.58
C VAL A 478 8.45 -15.69 -0.09
N VAL A 479 7.86 -16.74 0.48
CA VAL A 479 8.61 -17.86 1.08
C VAL A 479 9.27 -18.75 0.02
N PHE A 480 8.55 -19.07 -1.06
CA PHE A 480 9.00 -20.04 -2.07
C PHE A 480 9.66 -19.42 -3.28
N VAL A 481 9.51 -18.11 -3.52
CA VAL A 481 10.06 -17.47 -4.71
C VAL A 481 10.91 -16.27 -4.34
N SER A 482 10.28 -15.12 -4.07
CA SER A 482 10.98 -13.91 -3.68
C SER A 482 10.00 -12.89 -3.10
N VAL A 483 10.54 -11.91 -2.37
CA VAL A 483 9.77 -10.84 -1.73
C VAL A 483 8.95 -10.05 -2.77
N GLU A 484 9.53 -9.77 -3.93
CA GLU A 484 8.92 -9.00 -5.02
C GLU A 484 7.78 -9.78 -5.68
N ILE A 485 7.99 -11.08 -5.92
CA ILE A 485 7.00 -11.93 -6.59
C ILE A 485 5.81 -12.19 -5.66
N GLY A 486 6.05 -12.39 -4.36
CA GLY A 486 4.97 -12.49 -3.38
C GLY A 486 4.10 -11.23 -3.34
N LEU A 487 4.71 -10.05 -3.38
CA LEU A 487 3.98 -8.80 -3.48
C LEU A 487 3.16 -8.70 -4.78
N LEU A 488 3.76 -9.04 -5.93
CA LEU A 488 3.08 -9.01 -7.22
C LEU A 488 1.87 -9.96 -7.24
N ILE A 489 2.01 -11.17 -6.69
CA ILE A 489 0.91 -12.13 -6.56
C ILE A 489 -0.23 -11.54 -5.73
N ALA A 490 0.08 -10.91 -4.59
CA ALA A 490 -0.93 -10.33 -3.70
C ALA A 490 -1.71 -9.20 -4.38
N VAL A 491 -1.00 -8.32 -5.09
CA VAL A 491 -1.58 -7.23 -5.88
C VAL A 491 -2.44 -7.79 -7.01
N ALA A 492 -1.93 -8.78 -7.76
CA ALA A 492 -2.67 -9.42 -8.85
C ALA A 492 -3.99 -10.07 -8.37
N ILE A 493 -3.96 -10.78 -7.23
CA ILE A 493 -5.17 -11.37 -6.64
C ILE A 493 -6.15 -10.28 -6.18
N SER A 494 -5.66 -9.20 -5.57
CA SER A 494 -6.49 -8.08 -5.14
C SER A 494 -7.16 -7.39 -6.33
N PHE A 495 -6.42 -7.15 -7.42
CA PHE A 495 -6.97 -6.64 -8.67
C PHE A 495 -7.97 -7.59 -9.31
N ALA A 496 -7.68 -8.90 -9.35
CA ALA A 496 -8.59 -9.90 -9.87
C ALA A 496 -9.91 -9.95 -9.07
N LYS A 497 -9.85 -9.80 -7.73
CA LYS A 497 -11.03 -9.68 -6.87
C LYS A 497 -11.86 -8.45 -7.24
N ILE A 498 -11.24 -7.28 -7.39
CA ILE A 498 -11.93 -6.04 -7.80
C ILE A 498 -12.58 -6.23 -9.17
N LEU A 499 -11.85 -6.74 -10.15
CA LEU A 499 -12.37 -7.01 -11.49
C LEU A 499 -13.56 -7.98 -11.46
N LEU A 500 -13.51 -9.03 -10.64
CA LEU A 500 -14.62 -9.96 -10.48
C LEU A 500 -15.86 -9.28 -9.85
N GLN A 501 -15.67 -8.43 -8.85
CA GLN A 501 -16.76 -7.68 -8.22
C GLN A 501 -17.40 -6.67 -9.18
N VAL A 502 -16.58 -5.98 -9.99
CA VAL A 502 -17.06 -5.01 -10.99
C VAL A 502 -17.78 -5.72 -12.14
N THR A 503 -17.25 -6.85 -12.64
CA THR A 503 -17.82 -7.60 -13.78
C THR A 503 -19.06 -8.43 -13.42
N ARG A 504 -19.17 -8.89 -12.16
CA ARG A 504 -20.30 -9.68 -11.64
C ARG A 504 -20.91 -9.00 -10.41
N PRO A 505 -21.53 -7.82 -10.57
CA PRO A 505 -22.14 -7.11 -9.45
C PRO A 505 -23.32 -7.89 -8.88
N ARG A 506 -23.62 -7.64 -7.60
CA ARG A 506 -24.80 -8.23 -6.95
C ARG A 506 -26.07 -7.63 -7.55
N THR A 507 -27.06 -8.49 -7.77
CA THR A 507 -28.42 -8.09 -8.12
C THR A 507 -29.38 -8.72 -7.12
N ALA A 508 -30.43 -8.00 -6.76
CA ALA A 508 -31.40 -8.44 -5.77
C ALA A 508 -32.82 -8.35 -6.35
N LEU A 509 -33.64 -9.36 -6.06
CA LEU A 509 -35.08 -9.31 -6.29
C LEU A 509 -35.73 -8.68 -5.05
N LEU A 510 -36.57 -7.68 -5.26
CA LEU A 510 -37.21 -6.95 -4.15
C LEU A 510 -38.66 -7.38 -3.94
N GLY A 511 -39.04 -7.53 -2.68
CA GLY A 511 -40.42 -7.71 -2.24
C GLY A 511 -40.86 -6.59 -1.31
N ASN A 512 -42.17 -6.39 -1.20
CA ASN A 512 -42.78 -5.44 -0.28
C ASN A 512 -42.81 -6.00 1.15
N LEU A 513 -42.40 -5.20 2.13
CA LEU A 513 -42.60 -5.53 3.53
C LEU A 513 -44.06 -5.21 3.93
N PRO A 514 -44.85 -6.20 4.40
CA PRO A 514 -46.28 -6.03 4.66
C PRO A 514 -46.59 -4.84 5.56
N GLY A 515 -47.58 -4.03 5.17
CA GLY A 515 -47.99 -2.84 5.93
C GLY A 515 -47.07 -1.62 5.77
N THR A 516 -46.09 -1.69 4.87
CA THR A 516 -45.16 -0.57 4.59
C THR A 516 -45.04 -0.29 3.09
N THR A 517 -44.48 0.88 2.75
CA THR A 517 -44.11 1.24 1.36
C THR A 517 -42.70 0.79 0.99
N ILE A 518 -42.03 0.01 1.85
CA ILE A 518 -40.61 -0.31 1.72
C ILE A 518 -40.44 -1.62 0.95
N TYR A 519 -39.53 -1.60 -0.03
CA TYR A 519 -39.12 -2.76 -0.81
C TYR A 519 -37.72 -3.20 -0.43
N ARG A 520 -37.53 -4.48 -0.11
CA ARG A 520 -36.25 -5.06 0.32
C ARG A 520 -35.96 -6.39 -0.34
N ASN A 521 -34.68 -6.76 -0.34
CA ASN A 521 -34.22 -8.03 -0.87
C ASN A 521 -34.88 -9.20 -0.13
N ILE A 522 -35.58 -10.06 -0.87
CA ILE A 522 -36.28 -11.24 -0.34
C ILE A 522 -35.34 -12.26 0.31
N SER A 523 -34.08 -12.33 -0.12
CA SER A 523 -33.09 -13.23 0.49
C SER A 523 -32.64 -12.74 1.87
N GLN A 524 -32.75 -11.44 2.14
CA GLN A 524 -32.40 -10.84 3.42
C GLN A 524 -33.62 -10.76 4.36
N TYR A 525 -34.82 -10.53 3.81
CA TYR A 525 -36.07 -10.41 4.54
C TYR A 525 -37.09 -11.43 3.99
N PRO A 526 -37.15 -12.66 4.55
CA PRO A 526 -38.05 -13.71 4.07
C PRO A 526 -39.54 -13.34 4.15
N GLU A 527 -39.92 -12.40 5.00
CA GLU A 527 -41.27 -11.85 5.13
C GLU A 527 -41.68 -10.91 4.00
N ALA A 528 -40.74 -10.46 3.16
CA ALA A 528 -41.02 -9.59 2.03
C ALA A 528 -41.76 -10.35 0.92
N LYS A 529 -42.93 -9.84 0.53
CA LYS A 529 -43.80 -10.48 -0.47
C LYS A 529 -43.60 -9.88 -1.85
N LEU A 530 -43.52 -10.73 -2.86
CA LEU A 530 -43.48 -10.31 -4.26
C LEU A 530 -44.85 -9.76 -4.69
N THR A 531 -44.83 -8.69 -5.48
CA THR A 531 -46.05 -8.07 -6.00
C THR A 531 -46.53 -8.83 -7.24
N PRO A 532 -47.78 -9.32 -7.29
CA PRO A 532 -48.29 -10.03 -8.46
C PRO A 532 -48.20 -9.18 -9.74
N GLY A 533 -47.75 -9.77 -10.84
CA GLY A 533 -47.63 -9.10 -12.14
C GLY A 533 -46.46 -8.12 -12.29
N VAL A 534 -45.65 -7.90 -11.23
CA VAL A 534 -44.54 -6.94 -11.23
C VAL A 534 -43.27 -7.58 -10.71
N VAL A 535 -42.18 -7.47 -11.48
CA VAL A 535 -40.84 -7.88 -11.06
C VAL A 535 -40.00 -6.65 -10.75
N ILE A 536 -39.37 -6.62 -9.57
CA ILE A 536 -38.55 -5.49 -9.13
C ILE A 536 -37.13 -5.96 -8.91
N VAL A 537 -36.21 -5.51 -9.76
CA VAL A 537 -34.80 -5.87 -9.68
C VAL A 537 -33.96 -4.67 -9.30
N ARG A 538 -33.12 -4.81 -8.27
CA ARG A 538 -32.13 -3.82 -7.89
C ARG A 538 -30.75 -4.20 -8.41
N VAL A 539 -30.06 -3.24 -8.98
CA VAL A 539 -28.68 -3.37 -9.46
C VAL A 539 -27.75 -2.65 -8.48
N ASP A 540 -26.93 -3.42 -7.74
CA ASP A 540 -26.07 -2.89 -6.67
C ASP A 540 -24.67 -2.45 -7.20
N SER A 541 -24.61 -1.77 -8.35
CA SER A 541 -23.34 -1.33 -8.97
C SER A 541 -23.54 -0.31 -10.10
N ALA A 542 -22.49 0.45 -10.41
CA ALA A 542 -22.35 1.12 -11.72
C ALA A 542 -22.47 0.11 -12.88
N ILE A 543 -23.00 0.57 -14.01
CA ILE A 543 -23.21 -0.25 -15.21
C ILE A 543 -22.24 0.22 -16.29
N TYR A 544 -21.19 -0.56 -16.50
CA TYR A 544 -20.12 -0.31 -17.47
C TYR A 544 -20.03 -1.39 -18.53
N PHE A 545 -19.23 -1.17 -19.56
CA PHE A 545 -18.93 -2.15 -20.62
C PHE A 545 -18.53 -3.53 -20.08
N SER A 546 -17.90 -3.56 -18.90
CA SER A 546 -17.42 -4.78 -18.26
C SER A 546 -18.53 -5.66 -17.67
N ASN A 547 -19.69 -5.09 -17.32
CA ASN A 547 -20.77 -5.80 -16.63
C ASN A 547 -22.16 -5.62 -17.26
N SER A 548 -22.33 -4.70 -18.22
CA SER A 548 -23.64 -4.35 -18.80
C SER A 548 -24.38 -5.55 -19.39
N ASN A 549 -23.67 -6.38 -20.17
CA ASN A 549 -24.21 -7.63 -20.71
C ASN A 549 -24.64 -8.61 -19.61
N TYR A 550 -23.81 -8.76 -18.57
CA TYR A 550 -24.12 -9.64 -17.46
C TYR A 550 -25.36 -9.17 -16.70
N VAL A 551 -25.47 -7.87 -16.41
CA VAL A 551 -26.63 -7.27 -15.72
C VAL A 551 -27.90 -7.49 -16.54
N ARG A 552 -27.88 -7.19 -17.85
CA ARG A 552 -29.01 -7.43 -18.77
C ARG A 552 -29.44 -8.89 -18.75
N GLU A 553 -28.52 -9.83 -18.95
CA GLU A 553 -28.83 -11.26 -18.96
C GLU A 553 -29.28 -11.78 -17.59
N ARG A 554 -28.78 -11.19 -16.50
CA ARG A 554 -29.19 -11.56 -15.15
C ARG A 554 -30.61 -11.09 -14.85
N ILE A 555 -30.98 -9.90 -15.29
CA ILE A 555 -32.35 -9.36 -15.19
C ILE A 555 -33.31 -10.24 -16.02
N LEU A 556 -32.96 -10.56 -17.26
CA LEU A 556 -33.78 -11.42 -18.12
C LEU A 556 -33.95 -12.83 -17.54
N ARG A 557 -32.91 -13.39 -16.92
CA ARG A 557 -33.01 -14.69 -16.22
C ARG A 557 -33.95 -14.63 -15.02
N TRP A 558 -33.81 -13.61 -14.17
CA TRP A 558 -34.73 -13.40 -13.04
C TRP A 558 -36.18 -13.30 -13.51
N LEU A 559 -36.41 -12.60 -14.63
CA LEU A 559 -37.72 -12.46 -15.20
C LEU A 559 -38.28 -13.81 -15.66
N THR A 560 -37.51 -14.60 -16.41
CA THR A 560 -37.95 -15.92 -16.87
C THR A 560 -38.18 -16.90 -15.72
N ASP A 561 -37.30 -16.93 -14.71
CA ASP A 561 -37.49 -17.77 -13.52
C ASP A 561 -38.81 -17.43 -12.80
N GLU A 562 -39.13 -16.14 -12.71
CA GLU A 562 -40.36 -15.66 -12.07
C GLU A 562 -41.61 -15.89 -12.92
N GLU A 563 -41.52 -15.78 -14.25
CA GLU A 563 -42.62 -16.14 -15.17
C GLU A 563 -42.99 -17.63 -15.04
N ASP A 564 -41.99 -18.51 -14.93
CA ASP A 564 -42.22 -19.95 -14.78
C ASP A 564 -42.80 -20.28 -13.40
N ARG A 565 -42.32 -19.60 -12.34
CA ARG A 565 -42.91 -19.69 -10.99
C ARG A 565 -44.36 -19.23 -10.98
N ALA A 566 -44.65 -18.11 -11.64
CA ALA A 566 -46.00 -17.57 -11.71
C ALA A 566 -46.96 -18.54 -12.41
N LYS A 567 -46.54 -19.14 -13.54
CA LYS A 567 -47.33 -20.17 -14.25
C LYS A 567 -47.61 -21.40 -13.38
N ALA A 568 -46.61 -21.89 -12.64
CA ALA A 568 -46.76 -23.07 -11.79
C ALA A 568 -47.77 -22.87 -10.65
N VAL A 569 -47.89 -21.65 -10.13
CA VAL A 569 -48.76 -21.30 -8.99
C VAL A 569 -50.09 -20.68 -9.44
N GLY A 570 -50.29 -20.46 -10.75
CA GLY A 570 -51.49 -19.83 -11.30
C GLY A 570 -51.57 -18.32 -11.02
N LEU A 571 -50.42 -17.66 -10.84
CA LEU A 571 -50.31 -16.21 -10.69
C LEU A 571 -50.45 -15.49 -12.04
N PRO A 572 -50.85 -14.20 -12.05
CA PRO A 572 -50.97 -13.42 -13.28
C PRO A 572 -49.65 -13.32 -14.05
N LYS A 573 -49.76 -13.22 -15.38
CA LYS A 573 -48.62 -12.94 -16.27
C LYS A 573 -47.93 -11.66 -15.81
N ILE A 574 -46.59 -11.65 -15.88
CA ILE A 574 -45.79 -10.49 -15.52
C ILE A 574 -45.89 -9.46 -16.64
N SER A 575 -46.36 -8.26 -16.34
CA SER A 575 -46.54 -7.17 -17.32
C SER A 575 -45.55 -6.03 -17.10
N PHE A 576 -44.95 -5.93 -15.91
CA PHE A 576 -44.07 -4.82 -15.54
C PHE A 576 -42.73 -5.29 -14.97
N LEU A 577 -41.65 -4.71 -15.46
CA LEU A 577 -40.32 -4.81 -14.86
C LEU A 577 -39.90 -3.43 -14.34
N ILE A 578 -39.68 -3.34 -13.03
CA ILE A 578 -39.11 -2.17 -12.37
C ILE A 578 -37.62 -2.43 -12.11
N VAL A 579 -36.76 -1.59 -12.66
CA VAL A 579 -35.33 -1.59 -12.34
C VAL A 579 -35.06 -0.48 -11.33
N GLU A 580 -34.69 -0.86 -10.11
CA GLU A 580 -34.27 0.08 -9.09
C GLU A 580 -32.81 0.47 -9.32
N MET A 581 -32.62 1.74 -9.68
CA MET A 581 -31.35 2.35 -10.07
C MET A 581 -30.73 3.19 -8.94
N SER A 582 -31.31 3.23 -7.73
CA SER A 582 -30.76 4.01 -6.61
C SER A 582 -29.28 3.71 -6.33
N PRO A 583 -28.81 2.43 -6.36
CA PRO A 583 -27.39 2.13 -6.13
C PRO A 583 -26.51 2.31 -7.38
N VAL A 584 -27.10 2.61 -8.54
CA VAL A 584 -26.36 2.78 -9.80
C VAL A 584 -25.79 4.20 -9.81
N ILE A 585 -24.52 4.30 -9.44
CA ILE A 585 -23.81 5.59 -9.35
C ILE A 585 -23.48 6.18 -10.72
N ASP A 586 -23.29 5.34 -11.73
CA ASP A 586 -22.85 5.75 -13.06
C ASP A 586 -23.21 4.71 -14.13
N ILE A 587 -23.32 5.18 -15.37
CA ILE A 587 -23.58 4.36 -16.56
C ILE A 587 -22.71 4.84 -17.74
N ASP A 588 -22.10 3.92 -18.49
CA ASP A 588 -21.40 4.26 -19.73
C ASP A 588 -22.25 3.98 -20.98
N THR A 589 -21.70 4.28 -22.16
CA THR A 589 -22.36 4.06 -23.45
C THR A 589 -22.76 2.60 -23.68
N SER A 590 -21.92 1.65 -23.23
CA SER A 590 -22.21 0.21 -23.34
C SER A 590 -23.33 -0.21 -22.37
N GLY A 591 -23.41 0.40 -21.20
CA GLY A 591 -24.50 0.25 -20.25
C GLY A 591 -25.83 0.77 -20.80
N ILE A 592 -25.82 1.93 -21.45
CA ILE A 592 -27.01 2.51 -22.09
C ILE A 592 -27.50 1.59 -23.21
N HIS A 593 -26.63 1.11 -24.10
CA HIS A 593 -27.00 0.16 -25.15
C HIS A 593 -27.59 -1.13 -24.58
N ALA A 594 -27.01 -1.68 -23.49
CA ALA A 594 -27.56 -2.87 -22.84
C ALA A 594 -28.96 -2.61 -22.25
N LEU A 595 -29.24 -1.41 -21.74
CA LEU A 595 -30.56 -1.03 -21.25
C LEU A 595 -31.56 -0.82 -22.39
N GLU A 596 -31.12 -0.28 -23.52
CA GLU A 596 -31.91 -0.16 -24.75
C GLU A 596 -32.28 -1.54 -25.31
N ASP A 597 -31.33 -2.48 -25.33
CA ASP A 597 -31.59 -3.87 -25.73
C ASP A 597 -32.51 -4.58 -24.74
N LEU A 598 -32.38 -4.30 -23.43
CA LEU A 598 -33.33 -4.78 -22.43
C LEU A 598 -34.74 -4.26 -22.73
N TYR A 599 -34.87 -2.97 -23.00
CA TYR A 599 -36.15 -2.35 -23.37
C TYR A 599 -36.77 -3.00 -24.61
N LYS A 600 -36.01 -3.16 -25.70
CA LYS A 600 -36.48 -3.82 -26.93
C LYS A 600 -36.91 -5.27 -26.70
N ASN A 601 -36.19 -6.00 -25.84
CA ASN A 601 -36.54 -7.38 -25.49
C ASN A 601 -37.83 -7.45 -24.67
N LEU A 602 -38.07 -6.49 -23.78
CA LEU A 602 -39.30 -6.42 -22.98
C LEU A 602 -40.50 -6.03 -23.83
N GLN A 603 -40.34 -5.09 -24.76
CA GLN A 603 -41.39 -4.74 -25.72
C GLN A 603 -41.85 -5.95 -26.54
N LYS A 604 -40.93 -6.80 -26.99
CA LYS A 604 -41.26 -8.05 -27.71
C LYS A 604 -42.04 -9.08 -26.86
N ARG A 605 -42.04 -8.92 -25.53
CA ARG A 605 -42.77 -9.78 -24.57
C ARG A 605 -44.07 -9.14 -24.07
N ASP A 606 -44.46 -7.99 -24.61
CA ASP A 606 -45.55 -7.13 -24.13
C ASP A 606 -45.37 -6.70 -22.66
N MET A 607 -44.13 -6.41 -22.28
CA MET A 607 -43.77 -5.97 -20.93
C MET A 607 -43.26 -4.53 -20.92
N GLN A 608 -43.65 -3.77 -19.90
CA GLN A 608 -43.19 -2.39 -19.71
C GLN A 608 -41.97 -2.32 -18.80
N LEU A 609 -40.94 -1.60 -19.24
CA LEU A 609 -39.78 -1.25 -18.44
C LEU A 609 -40.04 0.05 -17.69
N ILE A 610 -39.80 0.03 -16.38
CA ILE A 610 -39.91 1.19 -15.49
C ILE A 610 -38.59 1.37 -14.76
N LEU A 611 -38.11 2.61 -14.68
CA LEU A 611 -36.90 2.96 -13.93
C LEU A 611 -37.29 3.65 -12.63
N SER A 612 -36.69 3.22 -11.53
CA SER A 612 -36.87 3.85 -10.22
C SER A 612 -35.57 4.47 -9.73
N ASN A 613 -35.65 5.74 -9.34
CA ASN A 613 -34.60 6.53 -8.70
C ASN A 613 -33.22 6.52 -9.40
N PRO A 614 -33.12 6.81 -10.71
CA PRO A 614 -31.81 7.00 -11.34
C PRO A 614 -31.10 8.21 -10.72
N GLY A 615 -29.82 8.05 -10.36
CA GLY A 615 -28.97 9.14 -9.88
C GLY A 615 -28.77 10.25 -10.92
N SER A 616 -28.26 11.41 -10.49
CA SER A 616 -28.09 12.60 -11.34
C SER A 616 -27.26 12.35 -12.60
N VAL A 617 -26.10 11.70 -12.46
CA VAL A 617 -25.21 11.37 -13.58
C VAL A 617 -25.88 10.38 -14.53
N VAL A 618 -26.62 9.41 -13.98
CA VAL A 618 -27.31 8.38 -14.77
C VAL A 618 -28.44 9.00 -15.58
N ILE A 619 -29.30 9.81 -14.97
CA ILE A 619 -30.44 10.43 -15.68
C ILE A 619 -29.98 11.40 -16.77
N GLU A 620 -28.90 12.15 -16.51
CA GLU A 620 -28.29 13.05 -17.51
C GLU A 620 -27.81 12.28 -18.75
N LYS A 621 -27.08 11.18 -18.55
CA LYS A 621 -26.60 10.34 -19.66
C LYS A 621 -27.73 9.63 -20.39
N LEU A 622 -28.75 9.15 -19.66
CA LEU A 622 -29.95 8.55 -20.27
C LEU A 622 -30.69 9.57 -21.15
N GLN A 623 -30.79 10.83 -20.71
CA GLN A 623 -31.41 11.90 -21.49
C GLN A 623 -30.56 12.25 -22.72
N ALA A 624 -29.24 12.37 -22.58
CA ALA A 624 -28.34 12.62 -23.70
C ALA A 624 -28.44 11.53 -24.78
N SER A 625 -28.70 10.28 -24.36
CA SER A 625 -28.93 9.14 -25.27
C SER A 625 -30.35 9.02 -25.84
N LYS A 626 -31.28 9.91 -25.44
CA LYS A 626 -32.72 9.86 -25.77
C LYS A 626 -33.47 8.60 -25.29
N LEU A 627 -32.84 7.76 -24.46
CA LEU A 627 -33.48 6.55 -23.94
C LEU A 627 -34.66 6.87 -23.00
N THR A 628 -34.63 8.02 -22.32
CA THR A 628 -35.77 8.52 -21.52
C THR A 628 -37.01 8.82 -22.37
N GLU A 629 -36.84 9.25 -23.62
CA GLU A 629 -37.94 9.49 -24.56
C GLU A 629 -38.53 8.15 -25.04
N HIS A 630 -37.68 7.16 -25.32
CA HIS A 630 -38.11 5.83 -25.73
C HIS A 630 -38.89 5.09 -24.63
N ILE A 631 -38.39 5.13 -23.39
CA ILE A 631 -39.06 4.51 -22.23
C ILE A 631 -40.33 5.30 -21.84
N GLY A 632 -40.32 6.61 -22.09
CA GLY A 632 -41.37 7.54 -21.69
C GLY A 632 -41.12 8.11 -20.30
N SER A 633 -41.14 9.43 -20.16
CA SER A 633 -40.91 10.12 -18.88
C SER A 633 -41.95 9.78 -17.80
N SER A 634 -43.09 9.20 -18.17
CA SER A 634 -44.10 8.69 -17.23
C SER A 634 -43.70 7.37 -16.56
N ASN A 635 -42.69 6.68 -17.09
CA ASN A 635 -42.20 5.39 -16.58
C ASN A 635 -40.89 5.53 -15.79
N ILE A 636 -40.58 6.75 -15.33
CA ILE A 636 -39.41 7.05 -14.48
C ILE A 636 -39.91 7.68 -13.18
N PHE A 637 -39.69 6.99 -12.06
CA PHE A 637 -40.22 7.37 -10.75
C PHE A 637 -39.10 7.61 -9.75
N LEU A 638 -39.36 8.46 -8.75
CA LEU A 638 -38.42 8.69 -7.65
C LEU A 638 -38.39 7.52 -6.66
N ALA A 639 -39.53 6.89 -6.38
CA ALA A 639 -39.65 5.78 -5.44
C ALA A 639 -40.24 4.53 -6.09
N VAL A 640 -39.77 3.36 -5.64
CA VAL A 640 -40.28 2.05 -6.09
C VAL A 640 -41.77 1.90 -5.75
N SER A 641 -42.21 2.44 -4.60
CA SER A 641 -43.62 2.42 -4.20
C SER A 641 -44.53 3.10 -5.21
N ASP A 642 -44.09 4.23 -5.77
CA ASP A 642 -44.87 5.02 -6.72
C ASP A 642 -44.95 4.29 -8.06
N ALA A 643 -43.83 3.70 -8.49
CA ALA A 643 -43.77 2.84 -9.67
C ALA A 643 -44.73 1.64 -9.54
N VAL A 644 -44.73 0.94 -8.41
CA VAL A 644 -45.65 -0.20 -8.19
C VAL A 644 -47.11 0.24 -8.14
N ARG A 645 -47.41 1.39 -7.52
CA ARG A 645 -48.77 1.95 -7.51
C ARG A 645 -49.25 2.27 -8.92
N PHE A 646 -48.38 2.82 -9.76
CA PHE A 646 -48.68 3.06 -11.17
C PHE A 646 -48.98 1.75 -11.92
N CYS A 647 -48.14 0.72 -11.76
CA CYS A 647 -48.38 -0.60 -12.35
C CYS A 647 -49.72 -1.21 -11.92
N THR A 648 -50.03 -1.13 -10.63
CA THR A 648 -51.26 -1.69 -10.06
C THR A 648 -52.50 -0.99 -10.62
N THR A 649 -52.45 0.34 -10.72
CA THR A 649 -53.55 1.15 -11.28
C THR A 649 -53.79 0.82 -12.74
N LYS A 650 -52.71 0.63 -13.51
CA LYS A 650 -52.78 0.31 -14.93
C LYS A 650 -53.29 -1.11 -15.19
N SER A 651 -52.83 -2.08 -14.39
CA SER A 651 -53.32 -3.46 -14.44
C SER A 651 -54.81 -3.61 -14.09
N MET A 652 -55.40 -2.63 -13.38
CA MET A 652 -56.84 -2.58 -13.10
C MET A 652 -57.66 -1.93 -14.23
N GLN A 653 -57.02 -1.25 -15.18
CA GLN A 653 -57.67 -0.52 -16.28
C GLN A 653 -57.67 -1.28 -17.62
N GLU A 654 -56.79 -2.28 -17.78
CA GLU A 654 -56.81 -3.20 -18.93
C GLU A 654 -57.75 -4.40 -18.60
N PRO A 655 -58.85 -4.60 -19.35
CA PRO A 655 -59.84 -5.64 -19.08
C PRO A 655 -59.38 -7.07 -19.40
#